data_AF-A0A352KRX9-F1
#
_entry.id   AF-A0A352KRX9-F1
#
_cell.length_a   1.000
_cell.length_b   1.000
_cell.length_c   1.000
_cell.angle_alpha   90.00
_cell.angle_beta   90.00
_cell.angle_gamma   90.00
#
_symmetry.space_group_name_H-M   'P 1'
#
loop_
_entity.id
_entity.type
_entity.pdbx_description
1 polymer ?
#
loop_
_entity_poly.entity_id
_entity_poly.type
_entity_poly.pdbx_seq_one_letter_code
_entity_poly.pdbx_strand_id
1 'polypeptide(L)'
;MYTFGGLYDPKFEKASCGFGLMAHMDGEPSHQLVQKAVKALACMTHRGAIAADGKSGDGCGLLMKMPTSFMQQAASEIGIPLKDPFAVGMVFLSPAPRLAQAAQKAMAEALERFDFKLLGWRDVPVDSSVCGEMALSSLPQMKQCFVAVPTQLEVEEIDRKLFFARRYCEKIIADSDPDFYIASLSSRVISYKGLVMPNALPEFFQDLGNPDLQSAIVVFHQRFSTNTLPQWRLAQPFRFLSHNGEINTIQGNRHWALARTSKFLSDQMSDIESISPLVDSTGSDSMSLDNMLEVLLAGGLDLFHAMRLLIPPAWQNVEKMDPKLRAFYEYNAMRMEPWDGPAGIVMTDGRYAACILDRNGLRPARYMVTRDRIITLASETGVNPVPAEDILIKGRLKPGEMVAVDTETGELLLPGDIDKSLANKRDFGDWLKKHTKRIESEFDGEQLDPNRPINQTLLVQKKMYQLTFEEQSQVLSVLAQNGQEAVGSMGDDTPLPVLSYKVRSTYDYFRQQFAQVTNPPIDPLRESVVMSLETFFGSELNFFADTDKDLRIVVDSPVLSYAKLQKLLELKVPGLACSRIDLNYSQSESLQHAILAICDQAESAVRNGSGLLILSDRDLVAGKIPVHAALATGAVHHRLLQSGLRCDANIIVESGTVRDPHHFAVLIGYGATAVYPYLAYATIEEMHKTGQVIGDLEILLANYRKGIDKGLYKIMSKMGISTIASYRGAQLFESVGLHQEVVDLCFTGTINRLQGTRFEHLAADQITLSKKAWKLRVPIEQGGLLKYVHDAEYHAFNPDVVMLLQKAVQNSDYATYQQYAATVNNRPCVAFRDLLHLKNDQTAIAVEEVESEAEILKRFDSAGMSLGALSPEAHESLAIAMNRLGGRSNSGEGGEDPARYGTERTSKIKQVASGRFGVTPHYLVNAEVIQIKVAQGAKPGEGGQLPGHKVNDLIAELRYSRPGVSLISPPPHHDIYSIEDLAQLIFDLKQINPNCLVSVKLVAEAGVGTIAAGVAKAYADLITISGYDGGTGASPLTSIKYAGSPWELGLTEAHEALRVNNLRDKVRLQADGGLKTGLDVIKAAILGAESFGFGTAPMVALGCKYLRICHLNNCATGVATQDERLRRDHFIGLPLMVENYFRFVAQEVRELMATLGVKKLTDLIGRTDLLNLTLGDSAKQSSLDLSPILQSAKGPDDKPRFIVW
;
A
#
# COMPACT_ATOMS: atom_id res chain seq x y z
N MET A 1 -10.10 -18.34 -18.31
CA MET A 1 -9.46 -17.09 -17.86
C MET A 1 -9.17 -16.23 -19.08
N TYR A 2 -9.81 -15.06 -19.19
CA TYR A 2 -9.35 -14.05 -20.14
C TYR A 2 -7.99 -13.56 -19.65
N THR A 3 -6.92 -13.78 -20.41
CA THR A 3 -5.67 -13.03 -20.22
C THR A 3 -5.97 -11.59 -20.61
N PHE A 4 -6.36 -10.76 -19.65
CA PHE A 4 -6.45 -9.32 -19.86
C PHE A 4 -5.04 -8.82 -20.16
N GLY A 5 -4.79 -8.35 -21.38
CA GLY A 5 -3.52 -7.71 -21.76
C GLY A 5 -3.39 -6.26 -21.25
N GLY A 6 -4.27 -5.83 -20.35
CA GLY A 6 -4.33 -4.50 -19.77
C GLY A 6 -3.54 -4.35 -18.46
N LEU A 7 -3.72 -3.20 -17.81
CA LEU A 7 -3.04 -2.78 -16.59
C LEU A 7 -3.79 -3.19 -15.32
N TYR A 8 -5.09 -3.47 -15.43
CA TYR A 8 -5.89 -4.02 -14.34
C TYR A 8 -5.51 -5.48 -14.05
N ASP A 9 -5.01 -5.73 -12.85
CA ASP A 9 -4.70 -7.08 -12.35
C ASP A 9 -5.63 -7.43 -11.16
N PRO A 10 -6.45 -8.50 -11.26
CA PRO A 10 -7.29 -8.98 -10.15
C PRO A 10 -6.52 -9.31 -8.86
N LYS A 11 -5.20 -9.51 -8.91
CA LYS A 11 -4.38 -9.71 -7.71
C LYS A 11 -4.34 -8.51 -6.77
N PHE A 12 -4.69 -7.31 -7.25
CA PHE A 12 -4.79 -6.11 -6.41
C PHE A 12 -6.10 -6.03 -5.61
N GLU A 13 -7.01 -6.99 -5.78
CA GLU A 13 -8.28 -7.03 -5.06
C GLU A 13 -8.10 -7.15 -3.54
N LYS A 14 -8.86 -6.33 -2.81
CA LYS A 14 -8.83 -6.25 -1.34
C LYS A 14 -10.24 -6.43 -0.79
N ALA A 15 -10.34 -6.67 0.52
CA ALA A 15 -11.62 -6.83 1.20
C ALA A 15 -11.60 -6.19 2.60
N SER A 16 -12.73 -5.63 3.01
CA SER A 16 -12.99 -5.06 4.36
C SER A 16 -14.48 -5.19 4.65
N CYS A 17 -14.92 -5.22 5.91
CA CYS A 17 -16.07 -6.08 6.28
C CYS A 17 -16.76 -5.73 7.61
N GLY A 18 -17.94 -6.30 7.82
CA GLY A 18 -18.54 -6.45 9.15
C GLY A 18 -18.24 -7.84 9.73
N PHE A 19 -17.89 -7.92 11.02
CA PHE A 19 -17.63 -9.18 11.70
C PHE A 19 -18.31 -9.23 13.07
N GLY A 20 -18.49 -10.44 13.58
CA GLY A 20 -18.83 -10.66 14.96
C GLY A 20 -18.81 -12.12 15.38
N LEU A 21 -19.12 -12.31 16.65
CA LEU A 21 -19.06 -13.56 17.39
C LEU A 21 -20.18 -13.51 18.44
N MET A 22 -20.94 -14.59 18.53
CA MET A 22 -21.83 -14.85 19.66
C MET A 22 -21.47 -16.18 20.30
N ALA A 23 -21.45 -16.22 21.64
CA ALA A 23 -21.21 -17.45 22.36
C ALA A 23 -22.04 -17.52 23.64
N HIS A 24 -22.53 -18.71 23.98
CA HIS A 24 -23.00 -19.01 25.33
C HIS A 24 -21.78 -19.29 26.20
N MET A 25 -21.60 -18.54 27.28
CA MET A 25 -20.35 -18.59 28.06
C MET A 25 -20.11 -19.98 28.67
N ASP A 26 -21.16 -20.69 29.05
CA ASP A 26 -21.04 -22.02 29.68
C ASP A 26 -21.11 -23.18 28.66
N GLY A 27 -21.00 -22.88 27.36
CA GLY A 27 -20.89 -23.91 26.32
C GLY A 27 -22.20 -24.63 25.94
N GLU A 28 -23.35 -24.16 26.43
CA GLU A 28 -24.66 -24.72 26.10
C GLU A 28 -25.05 -24.45 24.63
N PRO A 29 -25.24 -25.49 23.80
CA PRO A 29 -25.61 -25.31 22.41
C PRO A 29 -27.08 -24.90 22.27
N SER A 30 -27.37 -23.94 21.38
CA SER A 30 -28.74 -23.49 21.14
C SER A 30 -28.95 -23.05 19.69
N HIS A 31 -30.06 -23.46 19.09
CA HIS A 31 -30.47 -22.95 17.77
C HIS A 31 -30.85 -21.47 17.83
N GLN A 32 -31.36 -20.99 18.98
CA GLN A 32 -31.66 -19.57 19.15
C GLN A 32 -30.40 -18.71 19.04
N LEU A 33 -29.24 -19.21 19.47
CA LEU A 33 -27.95 -18.53 19.31
C LEU A 33 -27.58 -18.40 17.82
N VAL A 34 -27.76 -19.48 17.04
CA VAL A 34 -27.55 -19.48 15.58
C VAL A 34 -28.46 -18.47 14.89
N GLN A 35 -29.75 -18.43 15.23
CA GLN A 35 -30.70 -17.47 14.69
C GLN A 35 -30.35 -16.01 15.06
N LYS A 36 -29.91 -15.76 16.31
CA LYS A 36 -29.45 -14.44 16.74
C LYS A 36 -28.21 -14.01 15.96
N ALA A 37 -27.26 -14.91 15.71
CA ALA A 37 -26.05 -14.63 14.94
C ALA A 37 -26.37 -14.30 13.47
N VAL A 38 -27.30 -15.02 12.83
CA VAL A 38 -27.79 -14.69 11.48
C VAL A 38 -28.42 -13.30 11.43
N LYS A 39 -29.28 -12.97 12.40
CA LYS A 39 -29.88 -11.63 12.49
C LYS A 39 -28.83 -10.54 12.68
N ALA A 40 -27.82 -10.78 13.51
CA ALA A 40 -26.71 -9.87 13.70
C ALA A 40 -25.88 -9.68 12.43
N LEU A 41 -25.65 -10.76 11.66
CA LEU A 41 -25.02 -10.72 10.35
C LEU A 41 -25.82 -9.83 9.38
N ALA A 42 -27.14 -9.94 9.39
CA ALA A 42 -28.02 -9.12 8.56
C ALA A 42 -27.96 -7.62 8.90
N CYS A 43 -27.84 -7.27 10.18
CA CYS A 43 -27.67 -5.89 10.61
C CYS A 43 -26.39 -5.22 10.09
N MET A 44 -25.44 -5.97 9.52
CA MET A 44 -24.19 -5.43 8.96
C MET A 44 -24.25 -5.18 7.44
N THR A 45 -25.41 -5.32 6.81
CA THR A 45 -25.55 -5.17 5.35
C THR A 45 -25.20 -3.75 4.87
N HIS A 46 -25.42 -2.71 5.68
CA HIS A 46 -24.99 -1.34 5.34
C HIS A 46 -23.47 -1.16 5.27
N ARG A 47 -22.70 -2.10 5.84
CA ARG A 47 -21.22 -2.15 5.73
C ARG A 47 -20.73 -3.09 4.62
N GLY A 48 -21.65 -3.70 3.88
CA GLY A 48 -21.37 -4.54 2.72
C GLY A 48 -21.69 -3.81 1.42
N ALA A 49 -21.13 -4.28 0.32
CA ALA A 49 -21.51 -3.82 -1.00
C ALA A 49 -22.55 -4.76 -1.59
N ILE A 50 -23.51 -4.20 -2.32
CA ILE A 50 -24.50 -4.96 -3.08
C ILE A 50 -24.08 -4.86 -4.55
N ALA A 51 -24.04 -5.99 -5.25
CA ALA A 51 -23.80 -6.00 -6.69
C ALA A 51 -24.94 -5.28 -7.45
N ALA A 52 -24.70 -4.95 -8.71
CA ALA A 52 -25.69 -4.25 -9.54
C ALA A 52 -27.03 -5.00 -9.71
N ASP A 53 -27.04 -6.32 -9.47
CA ASP A 53 -28.24 -7.17 -9.55
C ASP A 53 -29.14 -7.11 -8.29
N GLY A 54 -28.71 -6.43 -7.23
CA GLY A 54 -29.45 -6.30 -5.96
C GLY A 54 -29.55 -7.59 -5.13
N LYS A 55 -28.96 -8.70 -5.58
CA LYS A 55 -29.04 -10.04 -4.95
C LYS A 55 -27.68 -10.61 -4.56
N SER A 56 -26.66 -10.39 -5.39
CA SER A 56 -25.32 -10.90 -5.14
C SER A 56 -24.61 -10.01 -4.12
N GLY A 57 -24.16 -10.60 -3.01
CA GLY A 57 -23.24 -9.98 -2.07
C GLY A 57 -21.80 -10.46 -2.29
N ASP A 58 -20.82 -9.71 -1.82
CA ASP A 58 -19.38 -10.06 -1.98
C ASP A 58 -18.93 -11.28 -1.14
N GLY A 59 -19.84 -11.84 -0.32
CA GLY A 59 -19.70 -13.08 0.46
C GLY A 59 -20.09 -12.94 1.93
N CYS A 60 -20.78 -13.93 2.49
CA CYS A 60 -21.08 -14.01 3.92
C CYS A 60 -21.04 -15.45 4.44
N GLY A 61 -20.97 -15.62 5.76
CA GLY A 61 -20.96 -16.96 6.34
C GLY A 61 -20.92 -17.01 7.85
N LEU A 62 -20.99 -18.25 8.35
CA LEU A 62 -20.90 -18.64 9.75
C LEU A 62 -19.79 -19.69 9.94
N LEU A 63 -19.07 -19.63 11.05
CA LEU A 63 -18.20 -20.67 11.57
C LEU A 63 -18.70 -21.02 12.96
N MET A 64 -19.09 -22.28 13.13
CA MET A 64 -19.78 -22.74 14.32
C MET A 64 -18.96 -23.80 15.05
N LYS A 65 -19.05 -23.81 16.38
CA LYS A 65 -18.68 -25.01 17.14
C LYS A 65 -19.52 -26.18 16.61
N MET A 66 -18.89 -27.33 16.43
CA MET A 66 -19.47 -28.50 15.74
C MET A 66 -20.84 -28.86 16.33
N PRO A 67 -21.92 -28.83 15.53
CA PRO A 67 -23.25 -29.24 15.97
C PRO A 67 -23.33 -30.77 15.97
N THR A 68 -22.70 -31.42 16.96
CA THR A 68 -22.44 -32.87 17.00
C THR A 68 -23.68 -33.71 16.75
N SER A 69 -24.77 -33.46 17.49
CA SER A 69 -26.02 -34.21 17.38
C SER A 69 -26.65 -34.10 15.99
N PHE A 70 -26.65 -32.91 15.41
CA PHE A 70 -27.14 -32.69 14.05
C PHE A 70 -26.32 -33.44 13.02
N MET A 71 -24.98 -33.43 13.13
CA MET A 71 -24.11 -34.14 12.18
C MET A 71 -24.27 -35.65 12.26
N GLN A 72 -24.45 -36.20 13.46
CA GLN A 72 -24.73 -37.63 13.65
C GLN A 72 -26.09 -38.03 13.06
N GLN A 73 -27.12 -37.20 13.26
CA GLN A 73 -28.44 -37.40 12.66
C GLN A 73 -28.38 -37.33 11.13
N ALA A 74 -27.78 -36.28 10.59
CA ALA A 74 -27.62 -36.09 9.15
C ALA A 74 -26.82 -37.22 8.47
N ALA A 75 -25.80 -37.75 9.15
CA ALA A 75 -25.07 -38.93 8.69
C ALA A 75 -25.93 -40.20 8.72
N SER A 76 -26.71 -40.39 9.79
CA SER A 76 -27.61 -41.54 9.94
C SER A 76 -28.71 -41.57 8.86
N GLU A 77 -29.24 -40.42 8.45
CA GLU A 77 -30.26 -40.29 7.40
C GLU A 77 -29.78 -40.82 6.04
N ILE A 78 -28.46 -40.75 5.78
CA ILE A 78 -27.83 -41.30 4.57
C ILE A 78 -27.13 -42.64 4.82
N GLY A 79 -27.40 -43.30 5.95
CA GLY A 79 -26.90 -44.64 6.28
C GLY A 79 -25.44 -44.69 6.74
N ILE A 80 -24.87 -43.56 7.17
CA ILE A 80 -23.49 -43.48 7.67
C ILE A 80 -23.48 -43.47 9.22
N PRO A 81 -22.89 -44.48 9.88
CA PRO A 81 -22.79 -44.51 11.33
C PRO A 81 -21.63 -43.61 11.81
N LEU A 82 -21.94 -42.37 12.16
CA LEU A 82 -20.97 -41.41 12.70
C LEU A 82 -20.91 -41.53 14.23
N LYS A 83 -19.73 -41.82 14.78
CA LYS A 83 -19.51 -42.02 16.23
C LYS A 83 -18.35 -41.15 16.70
N ASP A 84 -18.40 -40.72 17.96
CA ASP A 84 -17.33 -39.93 18.55
C ASP A 84 -16.06 -40.77 18.83
N PRO A 85 -14.85 -40.19 18.65
CA PRO A 85 -14.61 -38.90 18.01
C PRO A 85 -14.78 -39.01 16.48
N PHE A 86 -15.25 -37.94 15.85
CA PHE A 86 -15.35 -37.82 14.39
C PHE A 86 -14.89 -36.45 13.91
N ALA A 87 -14.70 -36.33 12.59
CA ALA A 87 -14.50 -35.06 11.93
C ALA A 87 -15.44 -34.91 10.73
N VAL A 88 -15.74 -33.65 10.38
CA VAL A 88 -16.55 -33.30 9.22
C VAL A 88 -15.78 -32.30 8.38
N GLY A 89 -15.75 -32.53 7.06
CA GLY A 89 -15.22 -31.55 6.11
C GLY A 89 -16.33 -30.91 5.30
N MET A 90 -16.38 -29.58 5.23
CA MET A 90 -17.19 -28.83 4.27
C MET A 90 -16.34 -28.58 3.02
N VAL A 91 -16.74 -29.13 1.87
CA VAL A 91 -15.93 -29.15 0.65
C VAL A 91 -16.73 -28.58 -0.52
N PHE A 92 -16.09 -27.67 -1.25
CA PHE A 92 -16.55 -27.12 -2.51
C PHE A 92 -15.86 -27.88 -3.64
N LEU A 93 -16.65 -28.56 -4.45
CA LEU A 93 -16.22 -29.37 -5.58
C LEU A 93 -16.63 -28.71 -6.88
N SER A 94 -15.85 -28.92 -7.94
CA SER A 94 -16.25 -28.52 -9.29
C SER A 94 -17.60 -29.12 -9.69
N PRO A 95 -18.48 -28.38 -10.40
CA PRO A 95 -19.70 -28.94 -10.96
C PRO A 95 -19.43 -30.01 -12.04
N ALA A 96 -18.20 -30.10 -12.55
CA ALA A 96 -17.79 -31.14 -13.49
C ALA A 96 -17.60 -32.50 -12.76
N PRO A 97 -18.40 -33.54 -13.09
CA PRO A 97 -18.39 -34.80 -12.32
C PRO A 97 -17.02 -35.50 -12.25
N ARG A 98 -16.21 -35.39 -13.31
CA ARG A 98 -14.86 -35.98 -13.36
C ARG A 98 -13.90 -35.32 -12.37
N LEU A 99 -13.92 -33.99 -12.27
CA LEU A 99 -13.07 -33.24 -11.35
C LEU A 99 -13.53 -33.47 -9.91
N ALA A 100 -14.84 -33.43 -9.66
CA ALA A 100 -15.42 -33.75 -8.37
C ALA A 100 -15.02 -35.15 -7.87
N GLN A 101 -15.12 -36.19 -8.70
CA GLN A 101 -14.72 -37.54 -8.33
C GLN A 101 -13.22 -37.66 -8.06
N ALA A 102 -12.38 -36.98 -8.84
CA ALA A 102 -10.94 -36.95 -8.61
C ALA A 102 -10.58 -36.30 -7.27
N ALA A 103 -11.22 -35.18 -6.94
CA ALA A 103 -11.06 -34.50 -5.66
C ALA A 103 -11.55 -35.35 -4.48
N GLN A 104 -12.69 -36.03 -4.61
CA GLN A 104 -13.18 -36.96 -3.59
C GLN A 104 -12.24 -38.14 -3.36
N LYS A 105 -11.63 -38.67 -4.42
CA LYS A 105 -10.63 -39.73 -4.34
C LYS A 105 -9.35 -39.24 -3.66
N ALA A 106 -8.84 -38.07 -4.04
CA ALA A 106 -7.67 -37.47 -3.41
C ALA A 106 -7.89 -37.19 -1.91
N MET A 107 -9.09 -36.76 -1.53
CA MET A 107 -9.47 -36.60 -0.12
C MET A 107 -9.40 -37.94 0.64
N ALA A 108 -9.93 -39.03 0.05
CA ALA A 108 -9.87 -40.35 0.68
C ALA A 108 -8.42 -40.82 0.86
N GLU A 109 -7.59 -40.71 -0.19
CA GLU A 109 -6.17 -41.06 -0.14
C GLU A 109 -5.39 -40.22 0.89
N ALA A 110 -5.69 -38.92 0.97
CA ALA A 110 -5.04 -38.02 1.91
C ALA A 110 -5.43 -38.33 3.37
N LEU A 111 -6.69 -38.67 3.64
CA LEU A 111 -7.15 -39.08 4.97
C LEU A 111 -6.55 -40.43 5.38
N GLU A 112 -6.53 -41.42 4.49
CA GLU A 112 -5.97 -42.75 4.75
C GLU A 112 -4.48 -42.68 5.11
N ARG A 113 -3.72 -41.75 4.52
CA ARG A 113 -2.30 -41.52 4.85
C ARG A 113 -2.06 -41.18 6.32
N PHE A 114 -3.07 -40.64 7.02
CA PHE A 114 -2.99 -40.26 8.43
C PHE A 114 -3.90 -41.12 9.32
N ASP A 115 -4.18 -42.36 8.91
CA ASP A 115 -4.98 -43.35 9.64
C ASP A 115 -6.45 -42.92 9.88
N PHE A 116 -6.96 -42.02 9.05
CA PHE A 116 -8.37 -41.62 9.05
C PHE A 116 -9.15 -42.35 7.97
N LYS A 117 -10.39 -42.71 8.30
CA LYS A 117 -11.28 -43.40 7.35
C LYS A 117 -12.41 -42.48 6.93
N LEU A 118 -12.48 -42.20 5.62
CA LEU A 118 -13.63 -41.55 5.01
C LEU A 118 -14.83 -42.50 5.02
N LEU A 119 -15.90 -42.14 5.75
CA LEU A 119 -17.11 -42.96 5.87
C LEU A 119 -18.08 -42.72 4.71
N GLY A 120 -18.10 -41.51 4.16
CA GLY A 120 -18.92 -41.16 3.01
C GLY A 120 -19.14 -39.66 2.86
N TRP A 121 -19.99 -39.29 1.91
CA TRP A 121 -20.30 -37.91 1.55
C TRP A 121 -21.80 -37.63 1.67
N ARG A 122 -22.14 -36.44 2.18
CA ARG A 122 -23.48 -35.87 2.21
C ARG A 122 -23.54 -34.69 1.24
N ASP A 123 -24.51 -34.67 0.33
CA ASP A 123 -24.84 -33.46 -0.41
C ASP A 123 -25.50 -32.46 0.55
N VAL A 124 -24.96 -31.24 0.60
CA VAL A 124 -25.50 -30.19 1.48
C VAL A 124 -26.78 -29.64 0.82
N PRO A 125 -27.92 -29.61 1.54
CA PRO A 125 -29.17 -29.11 0.96
C PRO A 125 -29.10 -27.60 0.75
N VAL A 126 -29.03 -27.19 -0.52
CA VAL A 126 -28.95 -25.78 -0.93
C VAL A 126 -30.11 -25.37 -1.83
N ASP A 127 -30.60 -24.14 -1.68
CA ASP A 127 -31.56 -23.50 -2.59
C ASP A 127 -30.86 -22.42 -3.43
N SER A 128 -30.58 -22.70 -4.71
CA SER A 128 -29.90 -21.77 -5.60
C SER A 128 -30.79 -20.63 -6.10
N SER A 129 -32.11 -20.66 -5.85
CA SER A 129 -33.04 -19.62 -6.35
C SER A 129 -32.80 -18.23 -5.74
N VAL A 130 -32.14 -18.17 -4.58
CA VAL A 130 -31.77 -16.92 -3.89
C VAL A 130 -30.47 -16.31 -4.39
N CYS A 131 -29.67 -17.05 -5.18
CA CYS A 131 -28.42 -16.54 -5.74
C CYS A 131 -28.70 -15.55 -6.88
N GLY A 132 -27.89 -14.49 -6.96
CA GLY A 132 -27.84 -13.64 -8.15
C GLY A 132 -27.07 -14.32 -9.30
N GLU A 133 -27.13 -13.72 -10.50
CA GLU A 133 -26.57 -14.30 -11.73
C GLU A 133 -25.06 -14.58 -11.60
N MET A 134 -24.33 -13.68 -10.96
CA MET A 134 -22.88 -13.80 -10.76
C MET A 134 -22.55 -14.97 -9.83
N ALA A 135 -23.26 -15.09 -8.70
CA ALA A 135 -23.06 -16.18 -7.75
C ALA A 135 -23.42 -17.54 -8.37
N LEU A 136 -24.48 -17.60 -9.18
CA LEU A 136 -24.91 -18.80 -9.91
C LEU A 136 -23.86 -19.27 -10.91
N SER A 137 -23.21 -18.35 -11.62
CA SER A 137 -22.22 -18.68 -12.66
C SER A 137 -20.99 -19.44 -12.13
N SER A 138 -20.71 -19.31 -10.83
CA SER A 138 -19.55 -19.91 -10.15
C SER A 138 -19.93 -20.85 -9.00
N LEU A 139 -21.22 -21.20 -8.85
CA LEU A 139 -21.73 -22.03 -7.76
C LEU A 139 -21.05 -23.41 -7.73
N PRO A 140 -20.30 -23.76 -6.66
CA PRO A 140 -19.69 -25.08 -6.54
C PRO A 140 -20.71 -26.13 -6.09
N GLN A 141 -20.39 -27.41 -6.31
CA GLN A 141 -21.09 -28.49 -5.65
C GLN A 141 -20.62 -28.56 -4.18
N MET A 142 -21.52 -28.35 -3.23
CA MET A 142 -21.21 -28.36 -1.80
C MET A 142 -21.51 -29.72 -1.19
N LYS A 143 -20.48 -30.37 -0.65
CA LYS A 143 -20.64 -31.65 0.06
C LYS A 143 -19.95 -31.62 1.42
N GLN A 144 -20.51 -32.38 2.35
CA GLN A 144 -19.86 -32.72 3.62
C GLN A 144 -19.21 -34.11 3.53
N CYS A 145 -17.95 -34.25 3.93
CA CYS A 145 -17.34 -35.56 4.13
C CYS A 145 -17.35 -35.93 5.61
N PHE A 146 -17.73 -37.18 5.93
CA PHE A 146 -17.74 -37.70 7.27
C PHE A 146 -16.52 -38.59 7.50
N VAL A 147 -15.74 -38.31 8.54
CA VAL A 147 -14.46 -38.96 8.80
C VAL A 147 -14.51 -39.65 10.16
N ALA A 148 -14.21 -40.94 10.18
CA ALA A 148 -14.00 -41.68 11.41
C ALA A 148 -12.58 -41.43 11.93
N VAL A 149 -12.49 -41.12 13.21
CA VAL A 149 -11.24 -40.81 13.89
C VAL A 149 -10.96 -41.89 14.95
N PRO A 150 -9.72 -42.37 15.10
CA PRO A 150 -9.38 -43.30 16.16
C PRO A 150 -9.62 -42.71 17.56
N THR A 151 -10.26 -43.48 18.45
CA THR A 151 -10.63 -43.05 19.81
C THR A 151 -9.44 -42.79 20.73
N GLN A 152 -8.22 -43.11 20.31
CA GLN A 152 -7.00 -43.04 21.12
C GLN A 152 -6.24 -41.73 20.92
N LEU A 153 -6.68 -40.91 19.96
CA LEU A 153 -6.03 -39.65 19.63
C LEU A 153 -6.65 -38.53 20.46
N GLU A 154 -5.79 -37.68 21.01
CA GLU A 154 -6.19 -36.41 21.61
C GLU A 154 -6.62 -35.41 20.53
N VAL A 155 -7.45 -34.46 20.91
CA VAL A 155 -8.08 -33.49 19.99
C VAL A 155 -7.02 -32.72 19.18
N GLU A 156 -5.94 -32.29 19.80
CA GLU A 156 -4.84 -31.57 19.14
C GLU A 156 -4.11 -32.44 18.10
N GLU A 157 -3.98 -33.74 18.36
CA GLU A 157 -3.39 -34.68 17.40
C GLU A 157 -4.34 -34.94 16.22
N ILE A 158 -5.65 -35.02 16.48
CA ILE A 158 -6.67 -35.15 15.45
C ILE A 158 -6.61 -33.95 14.50
N ASP A 159 -6.71 -32.73 15.03
CA ASP A 159 -6.73 -31.51 14.22
C ASP A 159 -5.41 -31.32 13.44
N ARG A 160 -4.25 -31.64 14.04
CA ARG A 160 -2.96 -31.63 13.33
C ARG A 160 -2.94 -32.60 12.15
N LYS A 161 -3.37 -33.85 12.33
CA LYS A 161 -3.41 -34.84 11.23
C LYS A 161 -4.40 -34.43 10.14
N LEU A 162 -5.55 -33.85 10.51
CA LEU A 162 -6.53 -33.32 9.56
C LEU A 162 -5.96 -32.15 8.75
N PHE A 163 -5.18 -31.27 9.38
CA PHE A 163 -4.45 -30.20 8.69
C PHE A 163 -3.53 -30.77 7.60
N PHE A 164 -2.68 -31.76 7.94
CA PHE A 164 -1.80 -32.40 6.95
C PHE A 164 -2.58 -33.10 5.84
N ALA A 165 -3.63 -33.87 6.18
CA ALA A 165 -4.48 -34.53 5.20
C ALA A 165 -5.12 -33.51 4.23
N ARG A 166 -5.65 -32.40 4.76
CA ARG A 166 -6.20 -31.32 3.96
C ARG A 166 -5.17 -30.72 3.01
N ARG A 167 -3.99 -30.32 3.51
CA ARG A 167 -2.93 -29.73 2.70
C ARG A 167 -2.43 -30.69 1.62
N TYR A 168 -2.33 -31.98 1.94
CA TYR A 168 -1.94 -33.01 0.98
C TYR A 168 -2.98 -33.15 -0.14
N CYS A 169 -4.27 -33.19 0.21
CA CYS A 169 -5.37 -33.19 -0.77
C CYS A 169 -5.35 -31.94 -1.65
N GLU A 170 -5.20 -30.74 -1.07
CA GLU A 170 -5.12 -29.47 -1.80
C GLU A 170 -3.96 -29.49 -2.81
N LYS A 171 -2.77 -30.00 -2.42
CA LYS A 171 -1.62 -30.13 -3.33
C LYS A 171 -1.83 -31.13 -4.46
N ILE A 172 -2.49 -32.27 -4.20
CA ILE A 172 -2.81 -33.24 -5.25
C ILE A 172 -3.73 -32.61 -6.32
N ILE A 173 -4.65 -31.75 -5.89
CA ILE A 173 -5.71 -31.22 -6.75
C ILE A 173 -5.36 -29.89 -7.41
N ALA A 174 -4.45 -29.10 -6.84
CA ALA A 174 -4.14 -27.72 -7.23
C ALA A 174 -3.97 -27.50 -8.75
N ASP A 175 -3.28 -28.40 -9.45
CA ASP A 175 -3.04 -28.29 -10.90
C ASP A 175 -4.24 -28.73 -11.77
N SER A 176 -5.16 -29.52 -11.20
CA SER A 176 -6.27 -30.16 -11.92
C SER A 176 -7.62 -29.48 -11.74
N ASP A 177 -7.86 -28.88 -10.57
CA ASP A 177 -9.10 -28.17 -10.24
C ASP A 177 -8.79 -26.95 -9.36
N PRO A 178 -8.61 -25.76 -9.95
CA PRO A 178 -8.27 -24.54 -9.20
C PRO A 178 -9.43 -24.01 -8.35
N ASP A 179 -10.65 -24.49 -8.57
CA ASP A 179 -11.85 -24.09 -7.84
C ASP A 179 -12.15 -25.01 -6.64
N PHE A 180 -11.44 -26.14 -6.53
CA PHE A 180 -11.52 -27.03 -5.38
C PHE A 180 -11.12 -26.32 -4.09
N TYR A 181 -11.98 -26.41 -3.07
CA TYR A 181 -11.72 -25.73 -1.81
C TYR A 181 -12.33 -26.46 -0.62
N ILE A 182 -11.53 -26.64 0.43
CA ILE A 182 -11.98 -27.21 1.70
C ILE A 182 -12.20 -26.05 2.68
N ALA A 183 -13.47 -25.71 2.90
CA ALA A 183 -13.89 -24.60 3.75
C ALA A 183 -13.59 -24.85 5.22
N SER A 184 -13.80 -26.08 5.67
CA SER A 184 -13.38 -26.56 6.99
C SER A 184 -13.15 -28.08 6.90
N LEU A 185 -12.20 -28.61 7.66
CA LEU A 185 -12.05 -30.04 7.93
C LEU A 185 -11.57 -30.17 9.38
N SER A 186 -12.49 -30.44 10.29
CA SER A 186 -12.22 -30.36 11.73
C SER A 186 -13.13 -31.28 12.53
N SER A 187 -12.67 -31.65 13.72
CA SER A 187 -13.47 -32.33 14.75
C SER A 187 -14.29 -31.36 15.62
N ARG A 188 -13.99 -30.05 15.58
CA ARG A 188 -14.49 -29.05 16.54
C ARG A 188 -15.31 -27.92 15.92
N VAL A 189 -15.09 -27.61 14.64
CA VAL A 189 -15.76 -26.49 13.97
C VAL A 189 -16.23 -26.84 12.56
N ILE A 190 -17.26 -26.14 12.08
CA ILE A 190 -17.75 -26.26 10.70
C ILE A 190 -18.13 -24.91 10.12
N SER A 191 -17.78 -24.69 8.85
CA SER A 191 -18.04 -23.45 8.11
C SER A 191 -19.22 -23.60 7.15
N TYR A 192 -20.14 -22.65 7.17
CA TYR A 192 -21.20 -22.46 6.18
C TYR A 192 -21.06 -21.06 5.59
N LYS A 193 -20.65 -20.96 4.33
CA LYS A 193 -20.38 -19.67 3.68
C LYS A 193 -20.72 -19.67 2.21
N GLY A 194 -21.11 -18.52 1.69
CA GLY A 194 -21.56 -18.39 0.31
C GLY A 194 -21.65 -16.96 -0.21
N LEU A 195 -21.93 -16.83 -1.50
CA LEU A 195 -22.07 -15.55 -2.21
C LEU A 195 -23.54 -15.11 -2.26
N VAL A 196 -24.15 -14.95 -1.09
CA VAL A 196 -25.54 -14.50 -0.91
C VAL A 196 -25.60 -13.35 0.09
N MET A 197 -26.71 -12.62 0.10
CA MET A 197 -26.97 -11.62 1.14
C MET A 197 -27.12 -12.28 2.52
N PRO A 198 -26.72 -11.63 3.62
CA PRO A 198 -26.89 -12.13 4.99
C PRO A 198 -28.24 -12.75 5.32
N ASN A 199 -29.33 -12.08 4.95
CA ASN A 199 -30.69 -12.56 5.22
C ASN A 199 -31.05 -13.83 4.43
N ALA A 200 -30.45 -14.01 3.26
CA ALA A 200 -30.69 -15.16 2.40
C ALA A 200 -29.79 -16.36 2.76
N LEU A 201 -28.85 -16.22 3.70
CA LEU A 201 -27.94 -17.31 4.06
C LEU A 201 -28.66 -18.57 4.59
N PRO A 202 -29.69 -18.47 5.47
CA PRO A 202 -30.48 -19.64 5.89
C PRO A 202 -31.47 -20.16 4.84
N GLU A 203 -31.85 -19.32 3.88
CA GLU A 203 -32.65 -19.74 2.72
C GLU A 203 -31.77 -20.56 1.77
N PHE A 204 -30.54 -20.12 1.54
CA PHE A 204 -29.56 -20.82 0.72
C PHE A 204 -29.12 -22.14 1.38
N PHE A 205 -28.66 -22.13 2.63
CA PHE A 205 -28.30 -23.35 3.37
C PHE A 205 -29.46 -23.81 4.26
N GLN A 206 -30.24 -24.78 3.78
CA GLN A 206 -31.44 -25.26 4.48
C GLN A 206 -31.12 -25.83 5.88
N ASP A 207 -29.91 -26.35 6.08
CA ASP A 207 -29.40 -26.80 7.38
C ASP A 207 -29.48 -25.70 8.46
N LEU A 208 -29.18 -24.44 8.10
CA LEU A 208 -29.21 -23.32 9.06
C LEU A 208 -30.64 -22.96 9.50
N GLY A 209 -31.65 -23.37 8.74
CA GLY A 209 -33.06 -23.26 9.11
C GLY A 209 -33.59 -24.41 9.98
N ASN A 210 -32.81 -25.48 10.16
CA ASN A 210 -33.23 -26.65 10.94
C ASN A 210 -33.06 -26.40 12.46
N PRO A 211 -34.12 -26.52 13.27
CA PRO A 211 -34.05 -26.35 14.74
C PRO A 211 -33.09 -27.29 15.48
N ASP A 212 -32.77 -28.44 14.89
CA ASP A 212 -31.83 -29.42 15.46
C ASP A 212 -30.37 -28.99 15.29
N LEU A 213 -30.08 -28.03 14.40
CA LEU A 213 -28.75 -27.44 14.25
C LEU A 213 -28.52 -26.44 15.38
N GLN A 214 -27.85 -26.90 16.44
CA GLN A 214 -27.53 -26.12 17.64
C GLN A 214 -26.03 -25.95 17.79
N SER A 215 -25.60 -24.74 18.17
CA SER A 215 -24.18 -24.47 18.48
C SER A 215 -24.05 -23.51 19.65
N ALA A 216 -22.93 -23.59 20.37
CA ALA A 216 -22.63 -22.74 21.52
C ALA A 216 -21.72 -21.55 21.15
N ILE A 217 -21.05 -21.60 19.99
CA ILE A 217 -20.19 -20.54 19.47
C ILE A 217 -20.52 -20.34 17.99
N VAL A 218 -20.81 -19.11 17.59
CA VAL A 218 -21.06 -18.74 16.21
C VAL A 218 -20.26 -17.48 15.87
N VAL A 219 -19.23 -17.65 15.05
CA VAL A 219 -18.52 -16.55 14.38
C VAL A 219 -19.24 -16.25 13.07
N PHE A 220 -19.43 -14.98 12.75
CA PHE A 220 -20.11 -14.54 11.53
C PHE A 220 -19.39 -13.36 10.87
N HIS A 221 -19.52 -13.27 9.55
CA HIS A 221 -18.82 -12.26 8.77
C HIS A 221 -19.55 -11.90 7.47
N GLN A 222 -19.54 -10.61 7.12
CA GLN A 222 -20.02 -10.05 5.85
C GLN A 222 -18.89 -9.35 5.12
N ARG A 223 -18.60 -9.77 3.89
CA ARG A 223 -17.54 -9.22 3.04
C ARG A 223 -17.99 -7.96 2.29
N PHE A 224 -17.14 -6.94 2.21
CA PHE A 224 -17.15 -5.88 1.20
C PHE A 224 -15.82 -6.01 0.44
N SER A 225 -15.89 -6.26 -0.86
CA SER A 225 -14.70 -6.30 -1.70
C SER A 225 -14.68 -5.17 -2.68
N THR A 226 -13.46 -4.75 -3.03
CA THR A 226 -13.22 -3.91 -4.19
C THR A 226 -13.38 -4.66 -5.51
N ASN A 227 -13.67 -5.98 -5.48
CA ASN A 227 -13.96 -6.79 -6.65
C ASN A 227 -15.45 -6.80 -7.02
N THR A 228 -15.76 -7.06 -8.29
CA THR A 228 -17.10 -7.51 -8.70
C THR A 228 -17.10 -8.94 -9.22
N LEU A 229 -15.99 -9.68 -9.28
CA LEU A 229 -15.99 -11.12 -9.57
C LEU A 229 -15.93 -11.90 -8.26
N PRO A 230 -17.07 -12.20 -7.61
CA PRO A 230 -17.06 -12.84 -6.31
C PRO A 230 -16.62 -14.30 -6.44
N GLN A 231 -15.75 -14.76 -5.54
CA GLN A 231 -15.27 -16.14 -5.48
C GLN A 231 -15.75 -16.80 -4.18
N TRP A 232 -16.43 -17.94 -4.28
CA TRP A 232 -16.99 -18.68 -3.14
C TRP A 232 -15.95 -19.00 -2.07
N ARG A 233 -14.74 -19.38 -2.47
CA ARG A 233 -13.62 -19.72 -1.55
C ARG A 233 -13.14 -18.54 -0.70
N LEU A 234 -13.33 -17.30 -1.17
CA LEU A 234 -12.88 -16.07 -0.50
C LEU A 234 -13.93 -15.50 0.46
N ALA A 235 -15.15 -16.06 0.47
CA ALA A 235 -16.11 -15.77 1.53
C ALA A 235 -15.51 -16.19 2.88
N GLN A 236 -15.85 -15.43 3.92
CA GLN A 236 -15.44 -15.67 5.30
C GLN A 236 -16.65 -16.08 6.14
N PRO A 237 -16.47 -16.78 7.27
CA PRO A 237 -15.20 -17.07 7.96
C PRO A 237 -14.25 -18.06 7.25
N PHE A 238 -12.97 -18.04 7.63
CA PHE A 238 -12.00 -19.09 7.30
C PHE A 238 -12.03 -20.21 8.34
N ARG A 239 -10.95 -20.97 8.54
CA ARG A 239 -10.98 -22.20 9.34
C ARG A 239 -11.01 -21.92 10.83
N PHE A 240 -10.34 -20.86 11.27
CA PHE A 240 -10.31 -20.44 12.67
C PHE A 240 -10.79 -19.02 12.88
N LEU A 241 -10.70 -18.16 11.86
CA LEU A 241 -10.91 -16.72 12.04
C LEU A 241 -11.84 -16.08 11.01
N SER A 242 -12.39 -14.93 11.38
CA SER A 242 -12.86 -13.91 10.46
C SER A 242 -12.12 -12.62 10.72
N HIS A 243 -11.66 -11.99 9.65
CA HIS A 243 -10.87 -10.78 9.65
C HIS A 243 -11.62 -9.68 8.94
N ASN A 244 -11.87 -8.60 9.67
CA ASN A 244 -12.21 -7.31 9.09
C ASN A 244 -11.00 -6.40 9.12
N GLY A 245 -10.55 -6.02 7.94
CA GLY A 245 -9.46 -5.07 7.76
C GLY A 245 -8.58 -5.54 6.61
N GLU A 246 -7.31 -5.17 6.64
CA GLU A 246 -6.35 -5.47 5.59
C GLU A 246 -4.95 -5.68 6.19
N ILE A 247 -4.25 -6.73 5.78
CA ILE A 247 -2.84 -6.93 6.15
C ILE A 247 -1.94 -6.25 5.12
N ASN A 248 -1.41 -5.08 5.47
CA ASN A 248 -0.64 -4.23 4.57
C ASN A 248 0.83 -4.67 4.39
N THR A 249 1.27 -5.69 5.14
CA THR A 249 2.61 -6.31 5.05
C THR A 249 2.61 -7.67 4.35
N ILE A 250 1.49 -8.06 3.73
CA ILE A 250 1.23 -9.45 3.31
C ILE A 250 2.29 -10.04 2.37
N GLN A 251 2.84 -9.26 1.43
CA GLN A 251 3.87 -9.75 0.52
C GLN A 251 5.14 -10.15 1.27
N GLY A 252 5.60 -9.30 2.20
CA GLY A 252 6.73 -9.60 3.07
C GLY A 252 6.45 -10.82 3.94
N ASN A 253 5.26 -10.88 4.54
CA ASN A 253 4.87 -12.02 5.38
C ASN A 253 4.86 -13.35 4.61
N ARG A 254 4.40 -13.37 3.35
CA ARG A 254 4.46 -14.56 2.48
C ARG A 254 5.90 -14.98 2.16
N HIS A 255 6.76 -14.02 1.84
CA HIS A 255 8.18 -14.29 1.59
C HIS A 255 8.88 -14.85 2.82
N TRP A 256 8.62 -14.29 4.00
CA TRP A 256 9.19 -14.76 5.24
C TRP A 256 8.62 -16.11 5.69
N ALA A 257 7.32 -16.36 5.49
CA ALA A 257 6.72 -17.68 5.72
C ALA A 257 7.38 -18.76 4.86
N LEU A 258 7.66 -18.46 3.58
CA LEU A 258 8.39 -19.36 2.69
C LEU A 258 9.84 -19.58 3.17
N ALA A 259 10.55 -18.51 3.50
CA ALA A 259 11.93 -18.59 4.01
C ALA A 259 12.04 -19.39 5.33
N ARG A 260 10.97 -19.42 6.14
CA ARG A 260 10.90 -20.12 7.43
C ARG A 260 10.40 -21.55 7.36
N THR A 261 10.16 -22.11 6.18
CA THR A 261 9.65 -23.50 6.05
C THR A 261 10.44 -24.48 6.92
N SER A 262 11.78 -24.40 6.91
CA SER A 262 12.67 -25.26 7.72
C SER A 262 12.70 -24.92 9.23
N LYS A 263 12.19 -23.74 9.62
CA LYS A 263 12.13 -23.28 11.02
C LYS A 263 10.82 -23.67 11.72
N PHE A 264 9.83 -24.18 10.98
CA PHE A 264 8.56 -24.71 11.52
C PHE A 264 8.58 -26.22 11.79
N LEU A 265 9.76 -26.83 11.90
CA LEU A 265 9.89 -28.24 12.25
C LEU A 265 9.57 -28.48 13.73
N SER A 266 8.84 -29.54 14.02
CA SER A 266 8.70 -30.09 15.37
C SER A 266 8.66 -31.61 15.28
N ASP A 267 8.84 -32.32 16.41
CA ASP A 267 8.72 -33.79 16.42
C ASP A 267 7.37 -34.26 15.85
N GLN A 268 6.34 -33.44 16.01
CA GLN A 268 4.96 -33.67 15.57
C GLN A 268 4.69 -33.19 14.12
N MET A 269 5.59 -32.40 13.54
CA MET A 269 5.51 -31.82 12.20
C MET A 269 6.80 -32.04 11.39
N SER A 270 7.40 -33.22 11.51
CA SER A 270 8.67 -33.54 10.83
C SER A 270 8.57 -33.58 9.30
N ASP A 271 7.37 -33.80 8.74
CA ASP A 271 7.08 -33.82 7.30
C ASP A 271 6.54 -32.47 6.76
N ILE A 272 6.79 -31.35 7.44
CA ILE A 272 6.23 -30.03 7.07
C ILE A 272 6.63 -29.57 5.66
N GLU A 273 7.81 -29.96 5.19
CA GLU A 273 8.30 -29.61 3.85
C GLU A 273 7.44 -30.25 2.75
N SER A 274 6.85 -31.43 2.99
CA SER A 274 6.02 -32.12 1.99
C SER A 274 4.72 -31.37 1.69
N ILE A 275 4.27 -30.50 2.60
CA ILE A 275 3.08 -29.66 2.45
C ILE A 275 3.38 -28.18 2.17
N SER A 276 4.64 -27.81 1.96
CA SER A 276 5.05 -26.48 1.49
C SER A 276 4.53 -26.20 0.06
N PRO A 277 4.14 -24.95 -0.30
CA PRO A 277 4.15 -23.74 0.52
C PRO A 277 3.09 -23.78 1.63
N LEU A 278 3.41 -23.28 2.82
CA LEU A 278 2.52 -23.33 3.99
C LEU A 278 1.44 -22.24 3.97
N VAL A 279 1.77 -21.10 3.38
CA VAL A 279 0.88 -19.95 3.21
C VAL A 279 0.62 -19.77 1.72
N ASP A 280 -0.64 -19.58 1.34
CA ASP A 280 -1.00 -19.32 -0.06
C ASP A 280 -0.42 -17.99 -0.55
N SER A 281 0.21 -18.00 -1.73
CA SER A 281 0.85 -16.82 -2.34
C SER A 281 -0.09 -15.96 -3.19
N THR A 282 -1.31 -16.44 -3.46
CA THR A 282 -2.26 -15.88 -4.43
C THR A 282 -3.67 -15.62 -3.88
N GLY A 283 -4.02 -16.15 -2.70
CA GLY A 283 -5.29 -15.92 -2.02
C GLY A 283 -5.40 -14.53 -1.39
N SER A 284 -6.51 -14.26 -0.68
CA SER A 284 -6.64 -13.04 0.12
C SER A 284 -5.65 -13.02 1.29
N ASP A 285 -5.26 -11.84 1.73
CA ASP A 285 -4.46 -11.61 2.94
C ASP A 285 -4.96 -12.35 4.19
N SER A 286 -6.27 -12.33 4.39
CA SER A 286 -6.99 -12.91 5.51
C SER A 286 -6.91 -14.44 5.50
N MET A 287 -6.89 -15.04 4.30
CA MET A 287 -6.68 -16.48 4.11
C MET A 287 -5.24 -16.86 4.43
N SER A 288 -4.26 -16.04 4.02
CA SER A 288 -2.85 -16.25 4.35
C SER A 288 -2.61 -16.16 5.87
N LEU A 289 -3.28 -15.24 6.56
CA LEU A 289 -3.23 -15.14 8.02
C LEU A 289 -3.80 -16.39 8.70
N ASP A 290 -4.96 -16.87 8.24
CA ASP A 290 -5.57 -18.11 8.72
C ASP A 290 -4.68 -19.35 8.47
N ASN A 291 -4.02 -19.42 7.31
CA ASN A 291 -3.03 -20.47 7.02
C ASN A 291 -1.86 -20.44 7.99
N MET A 292 -1.31 -19.27 8.29
CA MET A 292 -0.20 -19.15 9.22
C MET A 292 -0.64 -19.48 10.65
N LEU A 293 -1.82 -19.03 11.08
CA LEU A 293 -2.39 -19.40 12.37
C LEU A 293 -2.51 -20.92 12.50
N GLU A 294 -3.05 -21.58 11.48
CA GLU A 294 -3.20 -23.03 11.47
C GLU A 294 -1.86 -23.78 11.56
N VAL A 295 -0.80 -23.30 10.91
CA VAL A 295 0.56 -23.86 11.05
C VAL A 295 1.07 -23.72 12.50
N LEU A 296 0.87 -22.55 13.13
CA LEU A 296 1.30 -22.32 14.51
C LEU A 296 0.55 -23.20 15.51
N LEU A 297 -0.77 -23.36 15.32
CA LEU A 297 -1.61 -24.24 16.14
C LEU A 297 -1.23 -25.71 15.95
N ALA A 298 -1.07 -26.16 14.69
CA ALA A 298 -0.64 -27.52 14.38
C ALA A 298 0.73 -27.85 14.99
N GLY A 299 1.62 -26.86 15.14
CA GLY A 299 2.92 -27.02 15.78
C GLY A 299 2.92 -27.02 17.30
N GLY A 300 1.75 -26.80 17.93
CA GLY A 300 1.56 -26.92 19.37
C GLY A 300 1.53 -25.60 20.14
N LEU A 301 1.48 -24.44 19.46
CA LEU A 301 1.19 -23.18 20.14
C LEU A 301 -0.31 -23.08 20.44
N ASP A 302 -0.66 -22.51 21.59
CA ASP A 302 -2.06 -22.18 21.88
C ASP A 302 -2.51 -20.96 21.07
N LEU A 303 -3.83 -20.80 20.97
CA LEU A 303 -4.48 -19.73 20.21
C LEU A 303 -4.00 -18.33 20.62
N PHE A 304 -3.82 -18.05 21.91
CA PHE A 304 -3.45 -16.72 22.37
C PHE A 304 -1.99 -16.41 22.07
N HIS A 305 -1.08 -17.36 22.29
CA HIS A 305 0.33 -17.18 21.91
C HIS A 305 0.49 -17.03 20.40
N ALA A 306 -0.15 -17.89 19.60
CA ALA A 306 -0.08 -17.82 18.14
C ALA A 306 -0.57 -16.45 17.61
N MET A 307 -1.68 -15.94 18.13
CA MET A 307 -2.19 -14.63 17.72
C MET A 307 -1.33 -13.47 18.24
N ARG A 308 -0.73 -13.56 19.43
CA ARG A 308 0.23 -12.56 19.91
C ARG A 308 1.55 -12.54 19.13
N LEU A 309 1.92 -13.66 18.51
CA LEU A 309 3.06 -13.74 17.59
C LEU A 309 2.75 -13.03 16.26
N LEU A 310 1.58 -13.28 15.69
CA LEU A 310 1.17 -12.70 14.41
C LEU A 310 0.79 -11.22 14.54
N ILE A 311 0.01 -10.86 15.56
CA ILE A 311 -0.53 -9.50 15.78
C ILE A 311 -0.17 -9.04 17.21
N PRO A 312 1.11 -8.76 17.49
CA PRO A 312 1.53 -8.24 18.79
C PRO A 312 1.06 -6.78 18.97
N PRO A 313 0.72 -6.36 20.20
CA PRO A 313 0.49 -4.96 20.51
C PRO A 313 1.77 -4.13 20.30
N ALA A 314 1.65 -2.81 20.30
CA ALA A 314 2.81 -1.94 20.43
C ALA A 314 3.46 -2.14 21.81
N TRP A 315 4.76 -2.46 21.83
CA TRP A 315 5.48 -2.77 23.08
C TRP A 315 6.83 -2.06 23.21
N GLN A 316 7.54 -1.84 22.08
CA GLN A 316 8.91 -1.32 22.08
C GLN A 316 9.03 0.00 22.86
N ASN A 317 8.17 0.97 22.54
CA ASN A 317 8.21 2.33 23.10
C ASN A 317 7.21 2.53 24.27
N VAL A 318 6.61 1.47 24.81
CA VAL A 318 5.62 1.57 25.90
C VAL A 318 6.30 1.49 27.26
N GLU A 319 6.76 2.62 27.79
CA GLU A 319 7.59 2.68 29.01
C GLU A 319 6.99 1.98 30.24
N LYS A 320 5.65 2.01 30.41
CA LYS A 320 4.96 1.49 31.59
C LYS A 320 4.52 0.02 31.49
N MET A 321 5.02 -0.74 30.50
CA MET A 321 4.69 -2.16 30.32
C MET A 321 5.34 -3.04 31.40
N ASP A 322 4.63 -4.07 31.86
CA ASP A 322 5.19 -5.07 32.77
C ASP A 322 6.46 -5.72 32.19
N PRO A 323 7.56 -5.84 32.96
CA PRO A 323 8.82 -6.38 32.44
C PRO A 323 8.76 -7.81 31.93
N LYS A 324 7.95 -8.70 32.54
CA LYS A 324 7.81 -10.08 32.06
C LYS A 324 7.05 -10.10 30.74
N LEU A 325 6.00 -9.28 30.63
CA LEU A 325 5.24 -9.15 29.38
C LEU A 325 6.10 -8.54 28.25
N ARG A 326 6.91 -7.52 28.57
CA ARG A 326 7.89 -6.95 27.61
C ARG A 326 8.87 -8.02 27.14
N ALA A 327 9.42 -8.81 28.07
CA ALA A 327 10.34 -9.90 27.73
C ALA A 327 9.68 -10.95 26.82
N PHE A 328 8.41 -11.29 27.05
CA PHE A 328 7.64 -12.15 26.15
C PHE A 328 7.59 -11.57 24.73
N TYR A 329 7.23 -10.29 24.56
CA TYR A 329 7.14 -9.70 23.22
C TYR A 329 8.50 -9.56 22.53
N GLU A 330 9.54 -9.14 23.26
CA GLU A 330 10.90 -9.03 22.74
C GLU A 330 11.44 -10.38 22.26
N TYR A 331 11.22 -11.44 23.03
CA TYR A 331 11.61 -12.80 22.66
C TYR A 331 10.93 -13.30 21.38
N ASN A 332 9.64 -13.02 21.22
CA ASN A 332 8.86 -13.45 20.06
C ASN A 332 9.15 -12.60 18.81
N ALA A 333 9.46 -11.31 18.97
CA ALA A 333 9.80 -10.40 17.87
C ALA A 333 11.08 -10.80 17.11
N MET A 334 11.97 -11.60 17.72
CA MET A 334 13.15 -12.16 17.06
C MET A 334 12.84 -13.33 16.12
N ARG A 335 11.62 -13.89 16.19
CA ARG A 335 11.19 -15.07 15.43
C ARG A 335 10.16 -14.74 14.36
N MET A 336 9.22 -13.84 14.66
CA MET A 336 8.15 -13.45 13.74
C MET A 336 8.08 -11.93 13.60
N GLU A 337 8.05 -11.46 12.36
CA GLU A 337 7.62 -10.09 12.09
C GLU A 337 6.10 -9.97 12.21
N PRO A 338 5.58 -8.83 12.71
CA PRO A 338 4.14 -8.60 12.75
C PRO A 338 3.48 -8.70 11.36
N TRP A 339 2.27 -9.25 11.34
CA TRP A 339 1.33 -9.14 10.23
C TRP A 339 0.50 -7.88 10.47
N ASP A 340 1.01 -6.74 9.96
CA ASP A 340 0.51 -5.41 10.29
C ASP A 340 -0.62 -4.96 9.36
N GLY A 341 -1.33 -3.91 9.78
CA GLY A 341 -2.47 -3.33 9.08
C GLY A 341 -3.74 -3.32 9.95
N PRO A 342 -4.82 -2.64 9.51
CA PRO A 342 -6.08 -2.65 10.24
C PRO A 342 -6.58 -4.08 10.41
N ALA A 343 -6.87 -4.51 11.63
CA ALA A 343 -7.41 -5.84 11.86
C ALA A 343 -8.32 -5.86 13.08
N GLY A 344 -9.60 -6.15 12.84
CA GLY A 344 -10.52 -6.69 13.84
C GLY A 344 -10.76 -8.15 13.54
N ILE A 345 -10.33 -9.03 14.44
CA ILE A 345 -10.42 -10.48 14.22
C ILE A 345 -11.27 -11.10 15.31
N VAL A 346 -12.27 -11.88 14.88
CA VAL A 346 -12.97 -12.86 15.73
C VAL A 346 -12.54 -14.25 15.33
N MET A 347 -12.42 -15.13 16.32
CA MET A 347 -11.87 -16.46 16.09
C MET A 347 -12.44 -17.48 17.05
N THR A 348 -12.39 -18.75 16.64
CA THR A 348 -12.69 -19.89 17.48
C THR A 348 -11.92 -21.12 17.02
N ASP A 349 -11.44 -21.90 17.99
CA ASP A 349 -10.93 -23.26 17.80
C ASP A 349 -11.98 -24.33 18.19
N GLY A 350 -13.20 -23.91 18.55
CA GLY A 350 -14.27 -24.75 19.08
C GLY A 350 -14.37 -24.79 20.61
N ARG A 351 -13.35 -24.31 21.36
CA ARG A 351 -13.44 -24.07 22.81
C ARG A 351 -13.53 -22.59 23.12
N TYR A 352 -12.63 -21.81 22.55
CA TYR A 352 -12.55 -20.38 22.80
C TYR A 352 -13.40 -19.60 21.81
N ALA A 353 -14.08 -18.57 22.31
CA ALA A 353 -14.73 -17.55 21.54
C ALA A 353 -13.95 -16.25 21.77
N ALA A 354 -13.09 -15.87 20.83
CA ALA A 354 -12.09 -14.83 21.06
C ALA A 354 -12.13 -13.70 20.03
N CYS A 355 -11.63 -12.52 20.45
CA CYS A 355 -11.44 -11.37 19.58
C CYS A 355 -10.16 -10.62 19.93
N ILE A 356 -9.45 -10.16 18.89
CA ILE A 356 -8.25 -9.31 18.99
C ILE A 356 -8.37 -8.12 18.05
N LEU A 357 -7.79 -6.99 18.45
CA LEU A 357 -7.52 -5.86 17.58
C LEU A 357 -6.04 -5.74 17.23
N ASP A 358 -5.76 -5.18 16.06
CA ASP A 358 -4.43 -4.76 15.65
C ASP A 358 -3.81 -3.77 16.65
N ARG A 359 -2.50 -3.61 16.56
CA ARG A 359 -1.71 -2.76 17.47
C ARG A 359 -2.13 -1.30 17.54
N ASN A 360 -2.80 -0.79 16.51
CA ASN A 360 -3.27 0.59 16.39
C ASN A 360 -4.78 0.70 16.67
N GLY A 361 -5.50 -0.43 16.75
CA GLY A 361 -6.93 -0.48 17.02
C GLY A 361 -7.74 0.21 15.92
N LEU A 362 -7.37 -0.02 14.66
CA LEU A 362 -7.93 0.69 13.49
C LEU A 362 -9.32 0.21 13.12
N ARG A 363 -9.80 -0.90 13.73
CA ARG A 363 -11.14 -1.44 13.52
C ARG A 363 -11.94 -1.47 14.81
N PRO A 364 -13.26 -1.20 14.76
CA PRO A 364 -14.09 -1.21 15.95
C PRO A 364 -14.38 -2.65 16.38
N ALA A 365 -14.30 -2.89 17.70
CA ALA A 365 -14.80 -4.10 18.33
C ALA A 365 -15.48 -3.76 19.66
N ARG A 366 -16.77 -4.08 19.75
CA ARG A 366 -17.63 -3.84 20.91
C ARG A 366 -18.19 -5.16 21.40
N TYR A 367 -18.32 -5.30 22.72
CA TYR A 367 -18.93 -6.50 23.30
C TYR A 367 -19.98 -6.16 24.35
N MET A 368 -20.95 -7.05 24.51
CA MET A 368 -21.92 -7.04 25.60
C MET A 368 -22.12 -8.46 26.15
N VAL A 369 -22.37 -8.56 27.45
CA VAL A 369 -22.74 -9.81 28.13
C VAL A 369 -24.12 -9.64 28.75
N THR A 370 -25.00 -10.58 28.50
CA THR A 370 -26.40 -10.57 28.97
C THR A 370 -26.61 -11.50 30.18
N ARG A 371 -27.76 -11.38 30.85
CA ARG A 371 -28.10 -12.18 32.05
C ARG A 371 -28.18 -13.68 31.79
N ASP A 372 -28.56 -14.08 30.59
CA ASP A 372 -28.55 -15.46 30.09
C ASP A 372 -27.14 -15.92 29.67
N ARG A 373 -26.09 -15.21 30.10
CA ARG A 373 -24.68 -15.56 29.88
C ARG A 373 -24.30 -15.72 28.40
N ILE A 374 -24.99 -14.99 27.52
CA ILE A 374 -24.58 -14.84 26.12
C ILE A 374 -23.64 -13.63 26.01
N ILE A 375 -22.48 -13.84 25.40
CA ILE A 375 -21.63 -12.75 24.94
C ILE A 375 -21.91 -12.48 23.46
N THR A 376 -22.07 -11.21 23.11
CA THR A 376 -22.08 -10.74 21.72
C THR A 376 -20.91 -9.79 21.53
N LEU A 377 -20.03 -10.09 20.57
CA LEU A 377 -18.92 -9.24 20.15
C LEU A 377 -19.07 -8.93 18.67
N ALA A 378 -19.06 -7.66 18.28
CA ALA A 378 -19.23 -7.27 16.89
C ALA A 378 -18.59 -5.91 16.59
N SER A 379 -18.50 -5.57 15.31
CA SER A 379 -18.04 -4.25 14.85
C SER A 379 -18.92 -3.11 15.36
N GLU A 380 -20.22 -3.36 15.58
CA GLU A 380 -21.21 -2.38 16.04
C GLU A 380 -22.06 -2.91 17.21
N THR A 381 -22.59 -2.02 18.04
CA THR A 381 -23.38 -2.40 19.22
C THR A 381 -24.83 -2.76 18.91
N GLY A 382 -25.38 -2.28 17.79
CA GLY A 382 -26.80 -2.41 17.45
C GLY A 382 -27.23 -3.77 16.88
N VAL A 383 -26.28 -4.69 16.69
CA VAL A 383 -26.51 -5.96 15.98
C VAL A 383 -27.35 -6.98 16.77
N ASN A 384 -27.45 -6.82 18.09
CA ASN A 384 -28.26 -7.66 18.97
C ASN A 384 -29.08 -6.75 19.90
N PRO A 385 -30.33 -6.41 19.56
CA PRO A 385 -31.16 -5.55 20.38
C PRO A 385 -31.65 -6.33 21.62
N VAL A 386 -31.15 -5.94 22.79
CA VAL A 386 -31.51 -6.53 24.09
C VAL A 386 -31.98 -5.41 25.03
N PRO A 387 -33.05 -5.62 25.83
CA PRO A 387 -33.47 -4.66 26.86
C PRO A 387 -32.32 -4.29 27.80
N ALA A 388 -32.23 -3.03 28.21
CA ALA A 388 -31.09 -2.54 28.98
C ALA A 388 -30.93 -3.23 30.34
N GLU A 389 -32.04 -3.65 30.94
CA GLU A 389 -32.12 -4.39 32.20
C GLU A 389 -31.47 -5.78 32.15
N ASP A 390 -31.36 -6.37 30.96
CA ASP A 390 -30.79 -7.70 30.72
C ASP A 390 -29.30 -7.67 30.41
N ILE A 391 -28.71 -6.49 30.30
CA ILE A 391 -27.28 -6.32 29.98
C ILE A 391 -26.46 -6.19 31.26
N LEU A 392 -25.56 -7.15 31.49
CA LEU A 392 -24.65 -7.15 32.63
C LEU A 392 -23.40 -6.31 32.39
N ILE A 393 -22.82 -6.41 31.19
CA ILE A 393 -21.55 -5.76 30.83
C ILE A 393 -21.66 -5.17 29.42
N LYS A 394 -21.12 -3.97 29.22
CA LYS A 394 -20.81 -3.39 27.91
C LYS A 394 -19.36 -2.92 27.88
N GLY A 395 -18.63 -3.30 26.85
CA GLY A 395 -17.22 -2.93 26.70
C GLY A 395 -16.79 -2.75 25.26
N ARG A 396 -15.51 -2.42 25.10
CA ARG A 396 -14.82 -2.31 23.81
C ARG A 396 -13.39 -2.77 23.95
N LEU A 397 -12.79 -3.26 22.87
CA LEU A 397 -11.35 -3.48 22.79
C LEU A 397 -10.65 -2.19 22.41
N LYS A 398 -9.46 -1.98 22.97
CA LYS A 398 -8.51 -0.91 22.62
C LYS A 398 -7.38 -1.47 21.73
N PRO A 399 -6.46 -0.61 21.23
CA PRO A 399 -5.36 -1.07 20.39
C PRO A 399 -4.57 -2.21 21.02
N GLY A 400 -4.40 -3.30 20.27
CA GLY A 400 -3.68 -4.49 20.70
C GLY A 400 -4.30 -5.27 21.86
N GLU A 401 -5.56 -5.03 22.24
CA GLU A 401 -6.23 -5.84 23.27
C GLU A 401 -6.82 -7.13 22.67
N MET A 402 -6.86 -8.19 23.49
CA MET A 402 -7.51 -9.46 23.19
C MET A 402 -8.48 -9.81 24.33
N VAL A 403 -9.66 -10.33 23.99
CA VAL A 403 -10.64 -10.88 24.96
C VAL A 403 -11.07 -12.26 24.48
N ALA A 404 -11.34 -13.17 25.41
CA ALA A 404 -11.83 -14.49 25.07
C ALA A 404 -12.83 -15.00 26.10
N VAL A 405 -13.74 -15.87 25.66
CA VAL A 405 -14.55 -16.71 26.54
C VAL A 405 -14.10 -18.15 26.38
N ASP A 406 -13.80 -18.79 27.49
CA ASP A 406 -13.55 -20.23 27.55
C ASP A 406 -14.88 -20.95 27.81
N THR A 407 -15.43 -21.58 26.77
CA THR A 407 -16.74 -22.25 26.89
C THR A 407 -16.71 -23.57 27.66
N GLU A 408 -15.53 -24.07 28.02
CA GLU A 408 -15.39 -25.25 28.89
C GLU A 408 -15.41 -24.87 30.37
N THR A 409 -14.91 -23.69 30.74
CA THR A 409 -14.87 -23.22 32.14
C THR A 409 -15.94 -22.20 32.49
N GLY A 410 -16.53 -21.52 31.50
CA GLY A 410 -17.48 -20.42 31.71
C GLY A 410 -16.82 -19.06 31.96
N GLU A 411 -15.49 -18.96 31.86
CA GLU A 411 -14.74 -17.76 32.22
C GLU A 411 -14.62 -16.76 31.06
N LEU A 412 -14.79 -15.46 31.39
CA LEU A 412 -14.46 -14.35 30.51
C LEU A 412 -13.02 -13.91 30.81
N LEU A 413 -12.10 -14.21 29.90
CA LEU A 413 -10.70 -13.83 29.97
C LEU A 413 -10.54 -12.41 29.42
N LEU A 414 -10.21 -11.46 30.30
CA LEU A 414 -9.95 -10.07 29.93
C LEU A 414 -8.50 -9.89 29.44
N PRO A 415 -8.16 -8.77 28.77
CA PRO A 415 -6.82 -8.57 28.22
C PRO A 415 -5.68 -8.81 29.22
N GLY A 416 -5.84 -8.31 30.44
CA GLY A 416 -4.85 -8.46 31.50
C GLY A 416 -4.67 -9.91 31.99
N ASP A 417 -5.68 -10.76 31.85
CA ASP A 417 -5.60 -12.17 32.26
C ASP A 417 -4.82 -12.99 31.23
N ILE A 418 -5.11 -12.75 29.95
CA ILE A 418 -4.39 -13.35 28.82
C ILE A 418 -2.92 -12.93 28.84
N ASP A 419 -2.64 -11.63 28.98
CA ASP A 419 -1.27 -11.10 29.01
C ASP A 419 -0.46 -11.69 30.18
N LYS A 420 -1.06 -11.81 31.37
CA LYS A 420 -0.42 -12.45 32.54
C LYS A 420 -0.16 -13.93 32.31
N SER A 421 -1.09 -14.65 31.69
CA SER A 421 -0.93 -16.06 31.39
C SER A 421 0.27 -16.28 30.46
N LEU A 422 0.33 -15.52 29.36
CA LEU A 422 1.42 -15.59 28.38
C LEU A 422 2.77 -15.20 28.96
N ALA A 423 2.84 -14.09 29.70
CA ALA A 423 4.07 -13.61 30.33
C ALA A 423 4.65 -14.59 31.35
N ASN A 424 3.81 -15.43 31.97
CA ASN A 424 4.24 -16.40 32.98
C ASN A 424 4.42 -17.83 32.44
N LYS A 425 4.20 -18.07 31.13
CA LYS A 425 4.44 -19.40 30.54
C LYS A 425 5.88 -19.88 30.73
N ARG A 426 6.84 -18.95 30.64
CA ARG A 426 8.28 -19.20 30.78
C ARG A 426 8.98 -17.97 31.36
N ASP A 427 10.22 -18.15 31.79
CA ASP A 427 11.09 -17.03 32.19
C ASP A 427 11.81 -16.42 30.97
N PHE A 428 11.05 -15.70 30.15
CA PHE A 428 11.59 -15.03 28.96
C PHE A 428 12.68 -14.00 29.29
N GLY A 429 12.62 -13.40 30.49
CA GLY A 429 13.61 -12.42 30.92
C GLY A 429 15.00 -13.06 31.10
N ASP A 430 15.06 -14.24 31.72
CA ASP A 430 16.32 -14.97 31.88
C ASP A 430 16.87 -15.54 30.57
N TRP A 431 15.98 -15.88 29.63
CA TRP A 431 16.33 -16.29 28.27
C TRP A 431 16.98 -15.14 27.49
N LEU A 432 16.35 -13.97 27.48
CA LEU A 432 16.91 -12.77 26.84
C LEU A 432 18.27 -12.39 27.42
N LYS A 433 18.44 -12.42 28.75
CA LYS A 433 19.74 -12.11 29.39
C LYS A 433 20.89 -13.02 28.92
N LYS A 434 20.59 -14.29 28.61
CA LYS A 434 21.60 -15.27 28.19
C LYS A 434 21.85 -15.26 26.68
N HIS A 435 20.82 -14.96 25.89
CA HIS A 435 20.82 -15.19 24.44
C HIS A 435 20.57 -13.94 23.60
N THR A 436 20.52 -12.76 24.21
CA THR A 436 20.39 -11.48 23.50
C THR A 436 21.50 -10.53 23.91
N LYS A 437 22.07 -9.82 22.93
CA LYS A 437 23.01 -8.72 23.15
C LYS A 437 22.58 -7.49 22.38
N ARG A 438 22.39 -6.37 23.09
CA ARG A 438 22.07 -5.08 22.47
C ARG A 438 23.35 -4.30 22.17
N ILE A 439 23.47 -3.76 20.96
CA ILE A 439 24.54 -2.82 20.61
C ILE A 439 23.96 -1.41 20.78
N GLU A 440 24.30 -0.79 21.91
CA GLU A 440 23.88 0.58 22.23
C GLU A 440 24.81 1.62 21.60
N SER A 441 24.26 2.81 21.36
CA SER A 441 25.07 3.99 21.05
C SER A 441 25.70 4.47 22.35
N GLU A 442 27.04 4.51 22.43
CA GLU A 442 27.73 5.08 23.60
C GLU A 442 27.61 6.61 23.59
N PHE A 443 27.60 7.22 24.78
CA PHE A 443 27.65 8.68 24.94
C PHE A 443 28.99 9.26 24.43
N ASP A 444 30.05 8.45 24.42
CA ASP A 444 31.40 8.81 24.01
C ASP A 444 31.65 8.45 22.53
N GLY A 445 30.96 9.17 21.66
CA GLY A 445 31.42 9.51 20.31
C GLY A 445 31.15 8.52 19.17
N GLU A 446 30.73 9.08 18.04
CA GLU A 446 30.82 8.38 16.77
C GLU A 446 32.27 8.22 16.34
N GLN A 447 32.77 6.98 16.37
CA GLN A 447 34.08 6.72 15.78
C GLN A 447 34.01 6.96 14.27
N LEU A 448 34.89 7.84 13.78
CA LEU A 448 35.15 8.01 12.36
C LEU A 448 35.89 6.78 11.82
N ASP A 449 35.64 6.43 10.57
CA ASP A 449 36.41 5.38 9.90
C ASP A 449 37.85 5.87 9.65
N PRO A 450 38.86 5.36 10.39
CA PRO A 450 40.23 5.85 10.28
C PRO A 450 40.88 5.49 8.95
N ASN A 451 40.33 4.50 8.23
CA ASN A 451 40.83 4.01 6.95
C ASN A 451 40.20 4.74 5.76
N ARG A 452 39.67 5.95 5.98
CA ARG A 452 38.96 6.71 4.97
C ARG A 452 39.54 8.09 4.74
N PRO A 453 40.57 8.21 3.89
CA PRO A 453 41.17 9.50 3.59
C PRO A 453 40.23 10.37 2.74
N ILE A 454 40.04 11.62 3.15
CA ILE A 454 39.44 12.68 2.32
C ILE A 454 40.49 13.11 1.30
N ASN A 455 40.58 12.35 0.21
CA ASN A 455 41.58 12.54 -0.83
C ASN A 455 40.95 12.36 -2.23
N GLN A 456 41.78 12.13 -3.24
CA GLN A 456 41.34 11.92 -4.62
C GLN A 456 40.35 10.74 -4.78
N THR A 457 40.43 9.71 -3.93
CA THR A 457 39.50 8.57 -3.93
C THR A 457 38.08 9.01 -3.62
N LEU A 458 37.88 9.94 -2.67
CA LEU A 458 36.55 10.47 -2.36
C LEU A 458 35.94 11.17 -3.58
N LEU A 459 36.72 11.98 -4.31
CA LEU A 459 36.25 12.63 -5.54
C LEU A 459 35.86 11.62 -6.63
N VAL A 460 36.61 10.53 -6.78
CA VAL A 460 36.26 9.43 -7.70
C VAL A 460 34.94 8.79 -7.28
N GLN A 461 34.78 8.44 -6.00
CA GLN A 461 33.54 7.87 -5.46
C GLN A 461 32.34 8.80 -5.65
N LYS A 462 32.49 10.10 -5.36
CA LYS A 462 31.43 11.10 -5.57
C LYS A 462 30.95 11.14 -7.02
N LYS A 463 31.86 11.09 -7.98
CA LYS A 463 31.50 11.05 -9.41
C LYS A 463 30.93 9.71 -9.86
N MET A 464 31.50 8.60 -9.41
CA MET A 464 31.02 7.25 -9.75
C MET A 464 29.57 7.05 -9.28
N TYR A 465 29.25 7.54 -8.08
CA TYR A 465 27.94 7.40 -7.46
C TYR A 465 27.04 8.62 -7.63
N GLN A 466 27.37 9.51 -8.57
CA GLN A 466 26.56 10.66 -8.99
C GLN A 466 26.18 11.63 -7.86
N LEU A 467 27.04 11.78 -6.85
CA LEU A 467 26.83 12.81 -5.83
C LEU A 467 27.09 14.20 -6.43
N THR A 468 26.06 15.01 -6.49
CA THR A 468 26.09 16.37 -7.04
C THR A 468 26.24 17.43 -5.95
N PHE A 469 26.59 18.66 -6.34
CA PHE A 469 26.57 19.81 -5.43
C PHE A 469 25.15 20.11 -4.92
N GLU A 470 24.13 19.98 -5.78
CA GLU A 470 22.73 20.11 -5.39
C GLU A 470 22.34 19.15 -4.27
N GLU A 471 22.74 17.87 -4.35
CA GLU A 471 22.46 16.87 -3.32
C GLU A 471 23.22 17.15 -2.02
N GLN A 472 24.49 17.57 -2.10
CA GLN A 472 25.27 17.99 -0.93
C GLN A 472 24.59 19.16 -0.19
N SER A 473 24.21 20.20 -0.95
CA SER A 473 23.63 21.43 -0.42
C SER A 473 22.21 21.25 0.12
N GLN A 474 21.33 20.60 -0.64
CA GLN A 474 19.89 20.57 -0.35
C GLN A 474 19.43 19.31 0.38
N VAL A 475 20.22 18.22 0.37
CA VAL A 475 19.86 16.95 1.02
C VAL A 475 20.78 16.66 2.19
N LEU A 476 22.07 16.45 1.95
CA LEU A 476 23.01 16.01 3.00
C LEU A 476 23.23 17.08 4.07
N SER A 477 23.43 18.34 3.67
CA SER A 477 23.57 19.46 4.63
C SER A 477 22.36 19.56 5.55
N VAL A 478 21.15 19.47 4.98
CA VAL A 478 19.90 19.61 5.74
C VAL A 478 19.72 18.45 6.71
N LEU A 479 19.99 17.22 6.28
CA LEU A 479 19.94 16.04 7.15
C LEU A 479 20.94 16.15 8.31
N ALA A 480 22.18 16.55 8.01
CA ALA A 480 23.24 16.69 9.01
C ALA A 480 22.97 17.84 10.01
N GLN A 481 22.48 19.00 9.53
CA GLN A 481 22.25 20.16 10.39
C GLN A 481 20.95 20.05 11.19
N ASN A 482 19.86 19.61 10.55
CA ASN A 482 18.51 19.68 11.14
C ASN A 482 18.01 18.35 11.69
N GLY A 483 18.66 17.22 11.39
CA GLY A 483 18.21 15.89 11.81
C GLY A 483 16.82 15.54 11.28
N GLN A 484 16.50 16.01 10.07
CA GLN A 484 15.27 15.76 9.33
C GLN A 484 15.50 16.05 7.84
N GLU A 485 14.72 15.40 6.97
CA GLU A 485 14.82 15.60 5.53
C GLU A 485 14.40 17.01 5.09
N ALA A 486 14.84 17.40 3.90
CA ALA A 486 14.51 18.68 3.31
C ALA A 486 13.05 18.73 2.80
N VAL A 487 12.44 19.90 2.99
CA VAL A 487 11.12 20.25 2.46
C VAL A 487 11.31 21.12 1.22
N GLY A 488 10.58 20.80 0.16
CA GLY A 488 10.51 21.57 -1.07
C GLY A 488 9.08 21.96 -1.44
N SER A 489 8.90 22.38 -2.69
CA SER A 489 7.61 22.78 -3.24
C SER A 489 7.57 22.62 -4.77
N MET A 490 6.37 22.77 -5.35
CA MET A 490 5.99 22.40 -6.72
C MET A 490 6.06 20.90 -6.98
N GLY A 491 5.63 20.47 -8.18
CA GLY A 491 5.62 19.06 -8.57
C GLY A 491 6.97 18.58 -9.08
N ASP A 492 7.08 17.28 -9.31
CA ASP A 492 8.19 16.72 -10.08
C ASP A 492 7.91 16.89 -11.57
N ASP A 493 8.64 17.78 -12.22
CA ASP A 493 8.51 18.07 -13.65
C ASP A 493 9.73 17.58 -14.46
N THR A 494 10.50 16.66 -13.88
CA THR A 494 11.65 15.99 -14.53
C THR A 494 11.23 14.65 -15.14
N PRO A 495 11.92 14.17 -16.19
CA PRO A 495 11.66 12.85 -16.77
C PRO A 495 11.88 11.71 -15.77
N LEU A 496 11.07 10.66 -15.87
CA LEU A 496 11.38 9.38 -15.23
C LEU A 496 12.70 8.79 -15.76
N PRO A 497 13.38 7.90 -15.03
CA PRO A 497 14.73 7.46 -15.38
C PRO A 497 14.90 6.82 -16.76
N VAL A 498 13.88 6.08 -17.19
CA VAL A 498 13.83 5.46 -18.52
C VAL A 498 13.65 6.49 -19.65
N LEU A 499 13.09 7.66 -19.35
CA LEU A 499 12.89 8.78 -20.28
C LEU A 499 14.04 9.78 -20.27
N SER A 500 14.83 9.84 -19.19
CA SER A 500 15.92 10.81 -19.06
C SER A 500 17.06 10.54 -20.05
N TYR A 501 17.60 11.63 -20.62
CA TYR A 501 18.84 11.62 -21.41
C TYR A 501 20.10 11.67 -20.52
N LYS A 502 19.93 11.89 -19.21
CA LYS A 502 21.02 11.84 -18.23
C LYS A 502 21.10 10.44 -17.62
N VAL A 503 22.27 10.13 -17.05
CA VAL A 503 22.40 8.92 -16.23
C VAL A 503 21.64 9.17 -14.92
N ARG A 504 20.89 8.15 -14.48
CA ARG A 504 20.00 8.21 -13.31
C ARG A 504 20.33 7.09 -12.35
N SER A 505 20.00 7.28 -11.08
CA SER A 505 20.20 6.24 -10.07
C SER A 505 19.22 5.09 -10.31
N THR A 506 19.61 3.85 -9.99
CA THR A 506 18.66 2.72 -10.05
C THR A 506 17.54 2.88 -9.02
N TYR A 507 17.77 3.61 -7.92
CA TYR A 507 16.73 3.92 -6.93
C TYR A 507 15.55 4.68 -7.55
N ASP A 508 15.81 5.56 -8.52
CA ASP A 508 14.79 6.42 -9.13
C ASP A 508 13.70 5.65 -9.90
N TYR A 509 13.95 4.38 -10.25
CA TYR A 509 12.98 3.53 -10.94
C TYR A 509 11.86 3.03 -10.01
N PHE A 510 12.05 3.12 -8.69
CA PHE A 510 11.13 2.61 -7.70
C PHE A 510 10.24 3.73 -7.16
N ARG A 511 8.93 3.60 -7.39
CA ARG A 511 7.92 4.49 -6.82
C ARG A 511 7.41 3.88 -5.52
N GLN A 512 7.51 4.61 -4.42
CA GLN A 512 6.97 4.20 -3.12
C GLN A 512 5.46 4.00 -3.23
N GLN A 513 4.97 2.82 -2.85
CA GLN A 513 3.54 2.58 -2.70
C GLN A 513 3.01 3.24 -1.42
N PHE A 514 1.71 3.50 -1.40
CA PHE A 514 1.05 4.12 -0.26
C PHE A 514 -0.37 3.60 -0.10
N ALA A 515 -0.93 3.77 1.08
CA ALA A 515 -2.29 3.40 1.36
C ALA A 515 -3.26 4.50 0.91
N GLN A 516 -4.35 4.10 0.26
CA GLN A 516 -5.48 4.97 -0.04
C GLN A 516 -6.77 4.17 0.03
N VAL A 517 -7.73 4.66 0.81
CA VAL A 517 -9.08 4.08 1.03
C VAL A 517 -9.09 2.72 1.73
N THR A 518 -8.42 1.69 1.21
CA THR A 518 -8.55 0.30 1.69
C THR A 518 -7.99 0.10 3.08
N ASN A 519 -6.90 0.79 3.39
CA ASN A 519 -6.31 0.92 4.71
C ASN A 519 -5.79 2.37 4.90
N PRO A 520 -5.57 2.83 6.14
CA PRO A 520 -5.05 4.16 6.41
C PRO A 520 -3.52 4.18 6.56
N PRO A 521 -2.85 5.28 6.20
CA PRO A 521 -1.50 5.56 6.68
C PRO A 521 -1.48 5.87 8.19
N ILE A 522 -0.30 5.82 8.82
CA ILE A 522 -0.07 6.14 10.25
C ILE A 522 0.54 7.54 10.36
N ASP A 523 0.37 8.23 11.48
CA ASP A 523 1.11 9.48 11.75
C ASP A 523 2.49 9.20 12.39
N PRO A 524 3.61 9.28 11.64
CA PRO A 524 4.93 8.93 12.16
C PRO A 524 5.49 9.94 13.17
N LEU A 525 4.81 11.08 13.36
CA LEU A 525 5.22 12.11 14.32
C LEU A 525 4.45 11.96 15.63
N ARG A 526 3.12 11.81 15.55
CA ARG A 526 2.21 11.80 16.69
C ARG A 526 1.96 10.41 17.27
N GLU A 527 2.05 9.39 16.42
CA GLU A 527 1.81 7.98 16.76
C GLU A 527 3.12 7.18 16.75
N SER A 528 4.27 7.84 16.84
CA SER A 528 5.60 7.19 16.84
C SER A 528 5.77 6.13 17.94
N VAL A 529 4.97 6.19 19.01
CA VAL A 529 4.93 5.17 20.07
C VAL A 529 4.63 3.76 19.53
N VAL A 530 3.87 3.65 18.44
CA VAL A 530 3.59 2.35 17.83
C VAL A 530 4.66 1.93 16.84
N MET A 531 5.58 2.80 16.42
CA MET A 531 6.54 2.50 15.36
C MET A 531 7.87 1.98 15.90
N SER A 532 8.59 1.17 15.12
CA SER A 532 9.94 0.73 15.49
C SER A 532 10.84 0.47 14.28
N LEU A 533 12.10 0.93 14.38
CA LEU A 533 13.21 0.59 13.49
C LEU A 533 14.17 -0.46 14.08
N GLU A 534 13.81 -1.06 15.21
CA GLU A 534 14.63 -2.08 15.84
C GLU A 534 14.91 -3.24 14.88
N THR A 535 16.16 -3.65 14.81
CA THR A 535 16.65 -4.64 13.84
C THR A 535 17.46 -5.72 14.54
N PHE A 536 17.25 -6.95 14.09
CA PHE A 536 17.86 -8.14 14.66
C PHE A 536 18.90 -8.74 13.73
N PHE A 537 20.01 -9.23 14.29
CA PHE A 537 21.00 -10.07 13.62
C PHE A 537 21.14 -11.43 14.31
N GLY A 538 21.70 -12.38 13.58
CA GLY A 538 21.78 -13.80 13.91
C GLY A 538 20.75 -14.63 13.15
N SER A 539 20.96 -15.94 13.15
CA SER A 539 20.05 -16.90 12.54
C SER A 539 18.70 -16.91 13.25
N GLU A 540 17.64 -17.15 12.48
CA GLU A 540 16.32 -17.36 13.04
C GLU A 540 16.20 -18.75 13.69
N LEU A 541 15.50 -18.76 14.83
CA LEU A 541 15.32 -19.91 15.68
C LEU A 541 14.01 -20.63 15.34
N ASN A 542 13.95 -21.90 15.69
CA ASN A 542 12.74 -22.69 15.62
C ASN A 542 11.68 -22.13 16.60
N PHE A 543 10.40 -22.18 16.21
CA PHE A 543 9.27 -21.67 16.98
C PHE A 543 8.81 -22.59 18.10
N PHE A 544 8.98 -23.90 17.92
CA PHE A 544 8.41 -24.94 18.79
C PHE A 544 9.47 -25.56 19.70
N ALA A 545 10.75 -25.36 19.40
CA ALA A 545 11.85 -25.90 20.20
C ALA A 545 12.20 -25.01 21.39
N ASP A 546 12.38 -25.63 22.56
CA ASP A 546 12.89 -24.99 23.78
C ASP A 546 14.42 -24.88 23.75
N THR A 547 14.96 -24.47 22.59
CA THR A 547 16.40 -24.39 22.38
C THR A 547 16.81 -22.95 22.14
N ASP A 548 17.33 -22.35 23.18
CA ASP A 548 17.93 -21.02 23.18
C ASP A 548 19.45 -21.19 23.02
N LYS A 549 19.93 -21.70 21.88
CA LYS A 549 21.37 -21.96 21.70
C LYS A 549 22.12 -20.79 21.05
N ASP A 550 21.43 -19.99 20.24
CA ASP A 550 22.09 -18.96 19.42
C ASP A 550 21.85 -17.55 19.97
N LEU A 551 22.91 -16.74 19.97
CA LEU A 551 22.86 -15.35 20.41
C LEU A 551 22.24 -14.47 19.33
N ARG A 552 21.23 -13.67 19.68
CA ARG A 552 20.64 -12.63 18.82
C ARG A 552 21.19 -11.26 19.17
N ILE A 553 21.51 -10.48 18.14
CA ILE A 553 22.02 -9.10 18.32
C ILE A 553 20.91 -8.12 17.97
N VAL A 554 20.72 -7.12 18.83
CA VAL A 554 19.70 -6.08 18.64
C VAL A 554 20.39 -4.75 18.40
N VAL A 555 19.96 -4.05 17.35
CA VAL A 555 20.29 -2.63 17.10
C VAL A 555 19.00 -1.82 17.03
N ASP A 556 19.07 -0.56 17.44
CA ASP A 556 17.98 0.41 17.47
C ASP A 556 17.51 0.90 16.09
N SER A 557 18.37 0.83 15.06
CA SER A 557 18.08 1.27 13.69
C SER A 557 18.83 0.42 12.66
N PRO A 558 18.27 0.21 11.45
CA PRO A 558 18.99 -0.40 10.33
C PRO A 558 20.08 0.52 9.75
N VAL A 559 20.15 1.79 10.15
CA VAL A 559 21.14 2.76 9.68
C VAL A 559 22.37 2.70 10.58
N LEU A 560 23.43 2.07 10.10
CA LEU A 560 24.64 1.84 10.90
C LEU A 560 25.55 3.07 10.92
N SER A 561 26.11 3.35 12.09
CA SER A 561 27.36 4.13 12.20
C SER A 561 28.55 3.21 12.00
N TYR A 562 29.73 3.78 11.75
CA TYR A 562 30.96 3.00 11.68
C TYR A 562 31.21 2.24 12.98
N ALA A 563 31.06 2.90 14.14
CA ALA A 563 31.21 2.28 15.46
C ALA A 563 30.26 1.08 15.66
N LYS A 564 28.99 1.19 15.27
CA LYS A 564 28.02 0.07 15.35
C LYS A 564 28.41 -1.08 14.44
N LEU A 565 28.86 -0.78 13.22
CA LEU A 565 29.35 -1.80 12.28
C LEU A 565 30.57 -2.53 12.84
N GLN A 566 31.58 -1.82 13.36
CA GLN A 566 32.76 -2.46 13.94
C GLN A 566 32.40 -3.31 15.16
N LYS A 567 31.57 -2.80 16.08
CA LYS A 567 31.08 -3.56 17.23
C LYS A 567 30.39 -4.85 16.80
N LEU A 568 29.61 -4.83 15.71
CA LEU A 568 28.97 -6.03 15.17
C LEU A 568 30.00 -7.03 14.62
N LEU A 569 31.02 -6.55 13.89
CA LEU A 569 32.05 -7.39 13.28
C LEU A 569 33.06 -7.98 14.27
N GLU A 570 33.27 -7.32 15.40
CA GLU A 570 34.15 -7.80 16.47
C GLU A 570 33.53 -8.93 17.32
N LEU A 571 32.21 -9.17 17.19
CA LEU A 571 31.52 -10.24 17.92
C LEU A 571 31.96 -11.62 17.41
N LYS A 572 32.79 -12.30 18.22
CA LYS A 572 33.22 -13.68 17.96
C LYS A 572 32.23 -14.69 18.53
N VAL A 573 31.06 -14.80 17.90
CA VAL A 573 29.98 -15.69 18.33
C VAL A 573 29.66 -16.70 17.23
N PRO A 574 29.43 -17.99 17.55
CA PRO A 574 28.99 -18.97 16.57
C PRO A 574 27.76 -18.49 15.79
N GLY A 575 27.74 -18.69 14.48
CA GLY A 575 26.64 -18.27 13.61
C GLY A 575 26.63 -16.79 13.21
N LEU A 576 27.61 -15.98 13.65
CA LEU A 576 27.76 -14.56 13.22
C LEU A 576 29.04 -14.31 12.40
N ALA A 577 29.65 -15.37 11.86
CA ALA A 577 30.82 -15.21 10.99
C ALA A 577 30.47 -14.31 9.80
N CYS A 578 31.38 -13.38 9.49
CA CYS A 578 31.16 -12.37 8.46
C CYS A 578 31.93 -12.70 7.17
N SER A 579 31.24 -12.62 6.04
CA SER A 579 31.84 -12.65 4.70
C SER A 579 31.58 -11.33 3.98
N ARG A 580 32.64 -10.68 3.51
CA ARG A 580 32.54 -9.50 2.66
C ARG A 580 32.61 -9.90 1.19
N ILE A 581 31.65 -9.44 0.40
CA ILE A 581 31.52 -9.68 -1.03
C ILE A 581 31.74 -8.35 -1.76
N ASP A 582 32.75 -8.32 -2.62
CA ASP A 582 33.08 -7.16 -3.45
C ASP A 582 32.10 -7.05 -4.64
N LEU A 583 31.51 -5.87 -4.82
CA LEU A 583 30.60 -5.59 -5.92
C LEU A 583 31.31 -5.15 -7.21
N ASN A 584 32.64 -4.97 -7.20
CA ASN A 584 33.40 -4.56 -8.37
C ASN A 584 33.72 -5.73 -9.32
N TYR A 585 33.24 -5.65 -10.56
CA TYR A 585 33.41 -6.65 -11.60
C TYR A 585 34.21 -6.12 -12.80
N SER A 586 34.68 -7.02 -13.68
CA SER A 586 35.44 -6.64 -14.87
C SER A 586 34.51 -6.05 -15.94
N GLN A 587 34.92 -4.96 -16.59
CA GLN A 587 34.14 -4.40 -17.72
C GLN A 587 33.97 -5.38 -18.89
N SER A 588 34.81 -6.42 -18.99
CA SER A 588 34.67 -7.48 -20.00
C SER A 588 33.51 -8.44 -19.75
N GLU A 589 32.95 -8.45 -18.53
CA GLU A 589 31.86 -9.33 -18.12
C GLU A 589 30.52 -8.59 -18.24
N SER A 590 29.44 -9.33 -18.51
CA SER A 590 28.09 -8.73 -18.50
C SER A 590 27.65 -8.45 -17.05
N LEU A 591 26.88 -7.36 -16.86
CA LEU A 591 26.31 -7.01 -15.55
C LEU A 591 25.47 -8.15 -14.96
N GLN A 592 24.69 -8.84 -15.80
CA GLN A 592 23.89 -9.98 -15.38
C GLN A 592 24.75 -11.13 -14.83
N HIS A 593 25.85 -11.49 -15.51
CA HIS A 593 26.77 -12.53 -15.01
C HIS A 593 27.45 -12.11 -13.70
N ALA A 594 27.85 -10.84 -13.58
CA ALA A 594 28.44 -10.33 -12.34
C ALA A 594 27.47 -10.46 -11.14
N ILE A 595 26.19 -10.15 -11.34
CA ILE A 595 25.14 -10.31 -10.32
C ILE A 595 24.97 -11.78 -9.93
N LEU A 596 24.93 -12.69 -10.91
CA LEU A 596 24.84 -14.12 -10.64
C LEU A 596 26.04 -14.64 -9.85
N ALA A 597 27.26 -14.21 -10.20
CA ALA A 597 28.47 -14.58 -9.48
C ALA A 597 28.46 -14.07 -8.02
N ILE A 598 27.90 -12.88 -7.77
CA ILE A 598 27.69 -12.35 -6.40
C ILE A 598 26.69 -13.22 -5.64
N CYS A 599 25.59 -13.66 -6.29
CA CYS A 599 24.62 -14.55 -5.68
C CYS A 599 25.24 -15.91 -5.30
N ASP A 600 26.05 -16.48 -6.18
CA ASP A 600 26.73 -17.77 -5.93
C ASP A 600 27.74 -17.66 -4.79
N GLN A 601 28.49 -16.55 -4.70
CA GLN A 601 29.39 -16.26 -3.57
C GLN A 601 28.63 -16.12 -2.25
N ALA A 602 27.50 -15.41 -2.25
CA ALA A 602 26.65 -15.24 -1.08
C ALA A 602 26.10 -16.58 -0.59
N GLU A 603 25.53 -17.38 -1.49
CA GLU A 603 25.02 -18.71 -1.15
C GLU A 603 26.13 -19.61 -0.59
N SER A 604 27.29 -19.64 -1.23
CA SER A 604 28.44 -20.42 -0.76
C SER A 604 28.91 -19.98 0.63
N ALA A 605 28.98 -18.67 0.88
CA ALA A 605 29.37 -18.13 2.18
C ALA A 605 28.42 -18.59 3.30
N VAL A 606 27.10 -18.53 3.07
CA VAL A 606 26.11 -18.96 4.08
C VAL A 606 26.19 -20.47 4.32
N ARG A 607 26.33 -21.27 3.27
CA ARG A 607 26.53 -22.73 3.41
C ARG A 607 27.81 -23.08 4.18
N ASN A 608 28.83 -22.22 4.12
CA ASN A 608 30.08 -22.35 4.87
C ASN A 608 30.02 -21.74 6.28
N GLY A 609 28.85 -21.32 6.76
CA GLY A 609 28.62 -20.87 8.14
C GLY A 609 28.67 -19.35 8.35
N SER A 610 28.70 -18.54 7.29
CA SER A 610 28.62 -17.08 7.42
C SER A 610 27.19 -16.62 7.71
N GLY A 611 26.97 -16.06 8.89
CA GLY A 611 25.69 -15.45 9.27
C GLY A 611 25.57 -13.97 8.92
N LEU A 612 26.68 -13.29 8.61
CA LEU A 612 26.69 -11.90 8.15
C LEU A 612 27.31 -11.82 6.75
N LEU A 613 26.57 -11.23 5.80
CA LEU A 613 27.05 -10.94 4.46
C LEU A 613 27.17 -9.42 4.29
N ILE A 614 28.38 -8.91 4.04
CA ILE A 614 28.59 -7.51 3.67
C ILE A 614 28.70 -7.41 2.16
N LEU A 615 27.72 -6.78 1.51
CA LEU A 615 27.80 -6.38 0.11
C LEU A 615 28.46 -4.99 0.04
N SER A 616 29.63 -4.88 -0.57
CA SER A 616 30.43 -3.65 -0.51
C SER A 616 30.85 -3.14 -1.89
N ASP A 617 30.55 -1.87 -2.18
CA ASP A 617 31.01 -1.14 -3.36
C ASP A 617 32.17 -0.15 -3.06
N ARG A 618 32.72 -0.21 -1.85
CA ARG A 618 33.66 0.80 -1.33
C ARG A 618 34.97 0.92 -2.11
N ASP A 619 35.57 -0.22 -2.46
CA ASP A 619 36.95 -0.31 -2.92
C ASP A 619 37.03 -0.25 -4.46
N LEU A 620 36.72 0.92 -5.01
CA LEU A 620 36.75 1.18 -6.46
C LEU A 620 38.16 0.97 -7.04
N VAL A 621 38.25 0.15 -8.09
CA VAL A 621 39.50 -0.12 -8.82
C VAL A 621 39.39 0.38 -10.26
N ALA A 622 40.42 1.08 -10.74
CA ALA A 622 40.46 1.53 -12.13
C ALA A 622 40.40 0.34 -13.11
N GLY A 623 39.50 0.40 -14.09
CA GLY A 623 39.25 -0.69 -15.04
C GLY A 623 38.18 -1.70 -14.60
N LYS A 624 37.71 -1.63 -13.35
CA LYS A 624 36.51 -2.33 -12.88
C LYS A 624 35.32 -1.37 -12.78
N ILE A 625 34.13 -1.96 -12.66
CA ILE A 625 32.86 -1.24 -12.50
C ILE A 625 32.09 -1.88 -11.34
N PRO A 626 31.48 -1.11 -10.43
CA PRO A 626 30.68 -1.66 -9.34
C PRO A 626 29.26 -2.02 -9.81
N VAL A 627 28.78 -3.20 -9.45
CA VAL A 627 27.34 -3.52 -9.49
C VAL A 627 26.61 -2.56 -8.56
N HIS A 628 25.51 -1.95 -9.04
CA HIS A 628 24.71 -1.05 -8.22
C HIS A 628 24.13 -1.80 -7.01
N ALA A 629 24.24 -1.23 -5.80
CA ALA A 629 23.89 -1.90 -4.55
C ALA A 629 22.45 -2.42 -4.51
N ALA A 630 21.48 -1.69 -5.07
CA ALA A 630 20.09 -2.13 -5.19
C ALA A 630 19.95 -3.48 -5.95
N LEU A 631 20.63 -3.62 -7.09
CA LEU A 631 20.58 -4.84 -7.91
C LEU A 631 21.17 -6.04 -7.15
N ALA A 632 22.34 -5.85 -6.55
CA ALA A 632 23.02 -6.90 -5.80
C ALA A 632 22.22 -7.33 -4.56
N THR A 633 21.66 -6.38 -3.81
CA THR A 633 20.92 -6.64 -2.58
C THR A 633 19.69 -7.51 -2.84
N GLY A 634 18.86 -7.11 -3.80
CA GLY A 634 17.65 -7.85 -4.14
C GLY A 634 17.95 -9.23 -4.73
N ALA A 635 18.93 -9.33 -5.64
CA ALA A 635 19.32 -10.62 -6.22
C ALA A 635 19.83 -11.61 -5.17
N VAL A 636 20.69 -11.16 -4.24
CA VAL A 636 21.17 -12.00 -3.12
C VAL A 636 20.02 -12.38 -2.18
N HIS A 637 19.12 -11.44 -1.85
CA HIS A 637 17.97 -11.72 -1.00
C HIS A 637 17.09 -12.83 -1.58
N HIS A 638 16.72 -12.71 -2.86
CA HIS A 638 15.87 -13.69 -3.53
C HIS A 638 16.58 -15.03 -3.73
N ARG A 639 17.88 -15.04 -4.04
CA ARG A 639 18.66 -16.28 -4.10
C ARG A 639 18.64 -17.03 -2.78
N LEU A 640 18.94 -16.34 -1.67
CA LEU A 640 18.96 -16.97 -0.35
C LEU A 640 17.57 -17.44 0.07
N LEU A 641 16.50 -16.75 -0.34
CA LEU A 641 15.13 -17.17 -0.08
C LEU A 641 14.79 -18.46 -0.82
N GLN A 642 15.10 -18.53 -2.12
CA GLN A 642 14.88 -19.73 -2.96
C GLN A 642 15.70 -20.93 -2.48
N SER A 643 16.93 -20.72 -2.02
CA SER A 643 17.79 -21.78 -1.49
C SER A 643 17.47 -22.18 -0.04
N GLY A 644 16.48 -21.56 0.61
CA GLY A 644 16.10 -21.85 2.00
C GLY A 644 17.12 -21.36 3.05
N LEU A 645 17.99 -20.43 2.69
CA LEU A 645 19.12 -19.95 3.50
C LEU A 645 18.90 -18.54 4.08
N ARG A 646 17.84 -17.83 3.67
CA ARG A 646 17.64 -16.41 4.05
C ARG A 646 17.48 -16.23 5.56
N CYS A 647 16.94 -17.20 6.28
CA CYS A 647 16.78 -17.18 7.74
C CYS A 647 18.10 -17.45 8.50
N ASP A 648 19.16 -17.88 7.81
CA ASP A 648 20.45 -18.21 8.41
C ASP A 648 21.50 -17.12 8.22
N ALA A 649 21.16 -16.05 7.49
CA ALA A 649 22.08 -14.96 7.22
C ALA A 649 21.41 -13.58 7.23
N ASN A 650 22.19 -12.54 7.54
CA ASN A 650 21.78 -11.15 7.45
C ASN A 650 22.60 -10.42 6.39
N ILE A 651 21.94 -9.52 5.65
CA ILE A 651 22.58 -8.77 4.56
C ILE A 651 22.88 -7.35 5.06
N ILE A 652 24.14 -6.96 5.07
CA ILE A 652 24.60 -5.61 5.38
C ILE A 652 25.09 -4.98 4.08
N VAL A 653 24.60 -3.78 3.76
CA VAL A 653 25.01 -3.05 2.56
C VAL A 653 25.96 -1.92 2.94
N GLU A 654 27.23 -2.02 2.56
CA GLU A 654 28.22 -0.93 2.65
C GLU A 654 28.32 -0.25 1.28
N SER A 655 27.63 0.89 1.12
CA SER A 655 27.47 1.48 -0.22
C SER A 655 27.65 3.00 -0.27
N GLY A 656 28.22 3.47 -1.38
CA GLY A 656 28.28 4.88 -1.74
C GLY A 656 27.05 5.39 -2.50
N THR A 657 26.18 4.49 -2.97
CA THR A 657 24.95 4.84 -3.70
C THR A 657 23.83 5.36 -2.78
N VAL A 658 23.86 5.03 -1.48
CA VAL A 658 22.78 5.28 -0.51
C VAL A 658 23.04 6.53 0.33
N ARG A 659 22.08 7.49 0.31
CA ARG A 659 22.29 8.86 0.84
C ARG A 659 21.04 9.58 1.35
N ASP A 660 19.87 9.23 0.84
CA ASP A 660 18.59 9.78 1.30
C ASP A 660 17.66 8.65 1.80
N PRO A 661 16.55 8.96 2.53
CA PRO A 661 15.67 7.95 3.09
C PRO A 661 15.09 6.94 2.07
N HIS A 662 14.86 7.36 0.83
CA HIS A 662 14.31 6.47 -0.19
C HIS A 662 15.31 5.38 -0.59
N HIS A 663 16.59 5.74 -0.73
CA HIS A 663 17.63 4.76 -1.05
C HIS A 663 17.72 3.66 0.04
N PHE A 664 17.62 4.04 1.32
CA PHE A 664 17.57 3.07 2.42
C PHE A 664 16.31 2.21 2.36
N ALA A 665 15.15 2.83 2.11
CA ALA A 665 13.88 2.11 2.02
C ALA A 665 13.90 1.06 0.90
N VAL A 666 14.46 1.37 -0.27
CA VAL A 666 14.61 0.40 -1.36
C VAL A 666 15.50 -0.77 -0.93
N LEU A 667 16.70 -0.51 -0.39
CA LEU A 667 17.60 -1.58 0.05
C LEU A 667 16.95 -2.50 1.11
N ILE A 668 16.27 -1.92 2.10
CA ILE A 668 15.60 -2.68 3.17
C ILE A 668 14.39 -3.44 2.62
N GLY A 669 13.57 -2.79 1.77
CA GLY A 669 12.41 -3.40 1.13
C GLY A 669 12.78 -4.59 0.24
N TYR A 670 14.00 -4.63 -0.28
CA TYR A 670 14.58 -5.75 -1.03
C TYR A 670 15.52 -6.64 -0.20
N GLY A 671 15.43 -6.58 1.13
CA GLY A 671 15.98 -7.60 2.01
C GLY A 671 17.28 -7.23 2.73
N ALA A 672 17.80 -6.01 2.63
CA ALA A 672 18.89 -5.55 3.49
C ALA A 672 18.45 -5.61 4.96
N THR A 673 19.26 -6.24 5.80
CA THR A 673 19.09 -6.19 7.26
C THR A 673 19.46 -4.80 7.76
N ALA A 674 20.61 -4.27 7.34
CA ALA A 674 21.11 -2.96 7.72
C ALA A 674 22.00 -2.35 6.63
N VAL A 675 22.25 -1.04 6.73
CA VAL A 675 22.98 -0.27 5.71
C VAL A 675 24.00 0.64 6.39
N TYR A 676 25.25 0.60 5.90
CA TYR A 676 26.32 1.53 6.27
C TYR A 676 26.60 2.49 5.10
N PRO A 677 26.11 3.76 5.17
CA PRO A 677 26.15 4.72 4.07
C PRO A 677 27.49 5.45 4.03
N TYR A 678 28.59 4.75 3.72
CA TYR A 678 29.91 5.36 3.86
C TYR A 678 29.97 6.68 3.07
N LEU A 679 29.63 6.76 1.78
CA LEU A 679 29.82 8.00 1.00
C LEU A 679 29.19 9.25 1.63
N ALA A 680 28.01 9.12 2.21
CA ALA A 680 27.34 10.22 2.91
C ALA A 680 28.18 10.74 4.09
N TYR A 681 28.69 9.86 4.95
CA TYR A 681 29.46 10.26 6.13
C TYR A 681 30.74 11.04 5.80
N ALA A 682 31.62 10.58 4.88
CA ALA A 682 32.81 11.40 4.56
C ALA A 682 32.49 12.62 3.71
N THR A 683 31.34 12.66 3.03
CA THR A 683 30.90 13.89 2.39
C THR A 683 30.56 14.93 3.45
N ILE A 684 29.83 14.56 4.50
CA ILE A 684 29.52 15.44 5.64
C ILE A 684 30.82 15.86 6.34
N GLU A 685 31.78 14.95 6.54
CA GLU A 685 33.08 15.26 7.11
C GLU A 685 33.87 16.27 6.25
N GLU A 686 33.88 16.12 4.93
CA GLU A 686 34.51 17.08 4.00
C GLU A 686 33.81 18.44 4.04
N MET A 687 32.47 18.46 4.04
CA MET A 687 31.67 19.69 4.14
C MET A 687 31.92 20.42 5.46
N HIS A 688 32.11 19.67 6.55
CA HIS A 688 32.50 20.21 7.85
C HIS A 688 33.91 20.81 7.81
N LYS A 689 34.91 20.08 7.28
CA LYS A 689 36.29 20.58 7.16
C LYS A 689 36.42 21.81 6.25
N THR A 690 35.55 21.93 5.25
CA THR A 690 35.52 23.08 4.34
C THR A 690 34.62 24.23 4.82
N GLY A 691 33.97 24.10 5.98
CA GLY A 691 33.11 25.13 6.58
C GLY A 691 31.74 25.30 5.90
N GLN A 692 31.34 24.38 5.00
CA GLN A 692 30.01 24.39 4.38
C GLN A 692 28.92 23.97 5.37
N VAL A 693 29.26 23.14 6.35
CA VAL A 693 28.42 22.75 7.47
C VAL A 693 29.13 23.10 8.76
N ILE A 694 28.42 23.71 9.70
CA ILE A 694 28.96 24.21 10.97
C ILE A 694 28.33 23.42 12.11
N GLY A 695 29.12 23.03 13.09
CA GLY A 695 28.68 22.29 14.27
C GLY A 695 29.72 21.27 14.71
N ASP A 696 29.38 20.47 15.72
CA ASP A 696 30.18 19.31 16.11
C ASP A 696 29.95 18.16 15.12
N LEU A 697 31.03 17.58 14.59
CA LEU A 697 30.96 16.53 13.57
C LEU A 697 30.18 15.30 14.03
N GLU A 698 30.35 14.86 15.28
CA GLU A 698 29.65 13.68 15.81
C GLU A 698 28.15 13.93 15.87
N ILE A 699 27.76 15.15 16.29
CA ILE A 699 26.35 15.57 16.28
C ILE A 699 25.79 15.61 14.87
N LEU A 700 26.56 16.11 13.89
CA LEU A 700 26.14 16.18 12.48
C LEU A 700 25.89 14.79 11.88
N LEU A 701 26.75 13.81 12.17
CA LEU A 701 26.59 12.42 11.72
C LEU A 701 25.40 11.74 12.41
N ALA A 702 25.20 12.02 13.70
CA ALA A 702 24.06 11.50 14.47
C ALA A 702 22.74 12.08 13.97
N ASN A 703 22.73 13.37 13.66
CA ASN A 703 21.59 14.06 13.05
C ASN A 703 21.29 13.49 11.67
N TYR A 704 22.29 13.23 10.82
CA TYR A 704 22.06 12.58 9.54
C TYR A 704 21.31 11.25 9.73
N ARG A 705 21.78 10.37 10.62
CA ARG A 705 21.07 9.11 10.93
C ARG A 705 19.66 9.35 11.43
N LYS A 706 19.48 10.23 12.40
CA LYS A 706 18.15 10.60 12.94
C LYS A 706 17.21 11.11 11.84
N GLY A 707 17.74 11.87 10.88
CA GLY A 707 17.00 12.36 9.72
C GLY A 707 16.59 11.23 8.78
N ILE A 708 17.47 10.25 8.54
CA ILE A 708 17.15 9.03 7.78
C ILE A 708 16.10 8.19 8.52
N ASP A 709 16.24 7.98 9.84
CA ASP A 709 15.29 7.21 10.65
C ASP A 709 13.88 7.82 10.59
N LYS A 710 13.77 9.15 10.74
CA LYS A 710 12.49 9.85 10.55
C LYS A 710 11.93 9.68 9.14
N GLY A 711 12.80 9.67 8.13
CA GLY A 711 12.41 9.39 6.75
C GLY A 711 11.91 7.96 6.54
N LEU A 712 12.54 6.97 7.18
CA LEU A 712 12.10 5.57 7.15
C LEU A 712 10.74 5.39 7.83
N TYR A 713 10.56 5.95 9.03
CA TYR A 713 9.25 5.97 9.70
C TYR A 713 8.18 6.55 8.77
N LYS A 714 8.48 7.67 8.11
CA LYS A 714 7.55 8.28 7.16
C LYS A 714 7.22 7.36 5.99
N ILE A 715 8.22 6.79 5.31
CA ILE A 715 8.01 5.92 4.15
C ILE A 715 7.18 4.69 4.53
N MET A 716 7.48 4.04 5.66
CA MET A 716 6.69 2.92 6.18
C MET A 716 5.25 3.34 6.50
N SER A 717 5.08 4.50 7.14
CA SER A 717 3.77 5.01 7.56
C SER A 717 2.84 5.31 6.38
N LYS A 718 3.38 5.58 5.18
CA LYS A 718 2.57 5.81 3.97
C LYS A 718 1.68 4.62 3.64
N MET A 719 2.13 3.40 3.91
CA MET A 719 1.34 2.16 3.76
C MET A 719 0.63 1.74 5.06
N GLY A 720 0.81 2.50 6.15
CA GLY A 720 0.29 2.15 7.47
C GLY A 720 1.11 1.08 8.21
N ILE A 721 2.41 0.97 7.92
CA ILE A 721 3.29 -0.04 8.52
C ILE A 721 4.05 0.56 9.69
N SER A 722 4.04 -0.16 10.81
CA SER A 722 4.61 0.29 12.07
C SER A 722 6.05 -0.18 12.29
N THR A 723 6.44 -1.35 11.76
CA THR A 723 7.75 -1.95 12.07
C THR A 723 8.62 -2.20 10.85
N ILE A 724 9.92 -1.92 10.97
CA ILE A 724 10.88 -2.18 9.89
C ILE A 724 11.04 -3.68 9.62
N ALA A 725 10.77 -4.53 10.62
CA ALA A 725 10.80 -5.99 10.47
C ALA A 725 9.80 -6.46 9.41
N SER A 726 8.56 -5.96 9.46
CA SER A 726 7.53 -6.28 8.47
C SER A 726 7.73 -5.58 7.13
N TYR A 727 8.39 -4.40 7.11
CA TYR A 727 8.71 -3.69 5.88
C TYR A 727 9.85 -4.36 5.08
N ARG A 728 10.79 -5.01 5.78
CA ARG A 728 11.94 -5.67 5.17
C ARG A 728 11.49 -6.85 4.30
N GLY A 729 11.86 -6.82 3.01
CA GLY A 729 11.44 -7.86 2.05
C GLY A 729 9.99 -7.74 1.56
N ALA A 730 9.26 -6.69 1.98
CA ALA A 730 7.87 -6.49 1.57
C ALA A 730 7.72 -5.90 0.16
N GLN A 731 8.78 -5.33 -0.42
CA GLN A 731 8.80 -4.83 -1.81
C GLN A 731 7.68 -3.84 -2.14
N LEU A 732 7.38 -2.91 -1.23
CA LEU A 732 6.30 -1.91 -1.37
C LEU A 732 6.66 -0.78 -2.32
N PHE A 733 6.99 -1.16 -3.55
CA PHE A 733 7.41 -0.30 -4.64
C PHE A 733 6.77 -0.75 -5.95
N GLU A 734 6.48 0.21 -6.82
CA GLU A 734 6.26 -0.04 -8.24
C GLU A 734 7.55 0.28 -9.00
N SER A 735 8.03 -0.66 -9.81
CA SER A 735 9.07 -0.41 -10.80
C SER A 735 8.45 0.22 -12.05
N VAL A 736 8.97 1.38 -12.46
CA VAL A 736 8.52 2.06 -13.68
C VAL A 736 9.67 2.18 -14.67
N GLY A 737 9.65 1.35 -15.71
CA GLY A 737 10.61 1.41 -16.81
C GLY A 737 11.84 0.51 -16.68
N LEU A 738 11.85 -0.48 -15.78
CA LEU A 738 12.80 -1.59 -15.82
C LEU A 738 12.26 -2.72 -16.68
N HIS A 739 13.13 -3.38 -17.43
CA HIS A 739 12.76 -4.57 -18.20
C HIS A 739 12.51 -5.77 -17.28
N GLN A 740 11.61 -6.67 -17.68
CA GLN A 740 11.22 -7.82 -16.87
C GLN A 740 12.41 -8.70 -16.49
N GLU A 741 13.40 -8.87 -17.38
CA GLU A 741 14.64 -9.62 -17.09
C GLU A 741 15.41 -9.10 -15.86
N VAL A 742 15.37 -7.79 -15.60
CA VAL A 742 16.03 -7.16 -14.46
C VAL A 742 15.21 -7.40 -13.20
N VAL A 743 13.90 -7.25 -13.30
CA VAL A 743 12.95 -7.50 -12.21
C VAL A 743 12.97 -8.96 -11.79
N ASP A 744 12.94 -9.91 -12.72
CA ASP A 744 12.93 -11.34 -12.43
C ASP A 744 14.18 -11.79 -11.66
N LEU A 745 15.35 -11.26 -12.02
CA LEU A 745 16.61 -11.61 -11.37
C LEU A 745 16.84 -10.86 -10.05
N CYS A 746 16.57 -9.55 -10.01
CA CYS A 746 16.98 -8.70 -8.89
C CYS A 746 15.86 -8.33 -7.94
N PHE A 747 14.60 -8.33 -8.39
CA PHE A 747 13.46 -7.73 -7.67
C PHE A 747 12.19 -8.59 -7.84
N THR A 748 12.34 -9.92 -7.80
CA THR A 748 11.30 -10.88 -8.16
C THR A 748 9.98 -10.59 -7.45
N GLY A 749 8.88 -10.52 -8.20
CA GLY A 749 7.55 -10.24 -7.65
C GLY A 749 7.24 -8.75 -7.41
N THR A 750 8.14 -7.83 -7.78
CA THR A 750 7.84 -6.39 -7.83
C THR A 750 6.88 -6.09 -8.96
N ILE A 751 5.94 -5.18 -8.73
CA ILE A 751 5.02 -4.71 -9.77
C ILE A 751 5.81 -3.97 -10.85
N ASN A 752 5.65 -4.40 -12.10
CA ASN A 752 6.40 -3.87 -13.23
C ASN A 752 5.51 -3.78 -14.49
N ARG A 753 4.68 -2.73 -14.55
CA ARG A 753 3.65 -2.59 -15.60
C ARG A 753 4.17 -2.03 -16.92
N LEU A 754 5.29 -1.32 -16.89
CA LEU A 754 5.95 -0.78 -18.07
C LEU A 754 7.39 -1.26 -18.13
N GLN A 755 7.68 -2.04 -19.17
CA GLN A 755 9.00 -2.59 -19.41
C GLN A 755 9.85 -1.62 -20.22
N GLY A 756 11.17 -1.60 -19.96
CA GLY A 756 12.09 -0.69 -20.65
C GLY A 756 13.57 -1.05 -20.49
N THR A 757 14.21 -0.46 -19.50
CA THR A 757 15.65 -0.50 -19.26
C THR A 757 16.16 -1.91 -18.95
N ARG A 758 17.09 -2.41 -19.79
CA ARG A 758 17.75 -3.72 -19.71
C ARG A 758 19.09 -3.65 -18.98
N PHE A 759 19.70 -4.81 -18.69
CA PHE A 759 21.03 -4.87 -18.06
C PHE A 759 22.12 -4.15 -18.86
N GLU A 760 22.06 -4.22 -20.20
CA GLU A 760 23.04 -3.55 -21.07
C GLU A 760 22.97 -2.02 -20.98
N HIS A 761 21.77 -1.45 -20.79
CA HIS A 761 21.60 -0.01 -20.59
C HIS A 761 22.16 0.43 -19.23
N LEU A 762 21.87 -0.33 -18.17
CA LEU A 762 22.41 -0.06 -16.83
C LEU A 762 23.95 -0.17 -16.79
N ALA A 763 24.51 -1.15 -17.49
CA ALA A 763 25.95 -1.30 -17.64
C ALA A 763 26.58 -0.13 -18.43
N ALA A 764 25.94 0.30 -19.53
CA ALA A 764 26.40 1.45 -20.31
C ALA A 764 26.41 2.76 -19.51
N ASP A 765 25.38 2.97 -18.68
CA ASP A 765 25.29 4.08 -17.74
C ASP A 765 26.47 4.04 -16.73
N GLN A 766 26.74 2.89 -16.11
CA GLN A 766 27.87 2.73 -15.18
C GLN A 766 29.25 2.91 -15.85
N ILE A 767 29.43 2.44 -17.09
CA ILE A 767 30.65 2.66 -17.88
C ILE A 767 30.88 4.16 -18.10
N THR A 768 29.81 4.89 -18.43
CA THR A 768 29.85 6.34 -18.66
C THR A 768 30.28 7.07 -17.38
N LEU A 769 29.71 6.69 -16.24
CA LEU A 769 30.08 7.24 -14.93
C LEU A 769 31.53 6.93 -14.57
N SER A 770 31.97 5.68 -14.74
CA SER A 770 33.35 5.26 -14.44
C SER A 770 34.37 6.06 -15.26
N LYS A 771 34.14 6.22 -16.57
CA LYS A 771 35.00 7.05 -17.44
C LYS A 771 35.13 8.50 -16.95
N LYS A 772 34.06 9.07 -16.39
CA LYS A 772 34.08 10.42 -15.82
C LYS A 772 34.72 10.46 -14.44
N ALA A 773 34.47 9.44 -13.61
CA ALA A 773 34.96 9.34 -12.24
C ALA A 773 36.49 9.38 -12.17
N TRP A 774 37.17 8.64 -13.04
CA TRP A 774 38.63 8.58 -13.08
C TRP A 774 39.32 9.83 -13.67
N LYS A 775 38.56 10.79 -14.22
CA LYS A 775 39.12 12.10 -14.68
C LYS A 775 39.23 13.07 -13.51
N LEU A 776 40.34 13.04 -12.77
CA LEU A 776 40.53 13.81 -11.53
C LEU A 776 40.37 15.33 -11.67
N ARG A 777 40.63 15.90 -12.85
CA ARG A 777 40.46 17.35 -13.11
C ARG A 777 39.00 17.78 -13.26
N VAL A 778 38.08 16.83 -13.46
CA VAL A 778 36.65 17.11 -13.60
C VAL A 778 36.03 17.14 -12.20
N PRO A 779 35.39 18.26 -11.79
CA PRO A 779 34.70 18.35 -10.51
C PRO A 779 33.40 17.53 -10.52
N ILE A 780 32.73 17.48 -9.36
CA ILE A 780 31.35 17.00 -9.29
C ILE A 780 30.41 17.91 -10.08
N GLU A 781 29.28 17.38 -10.52
CA GLU A 781 28.27 18.16 -11.25
C GLU A 781 27.50 19.09 -10.31
N GLN A 782 26.97 20.18 -10.87
CA GLN A 782 26.12 21.12 -10.13
C GLN A 782 24.83 20.45 -9.63
N GLY A 783 24.31 19.47 -10.38
CA GLY A 783 22.96 18.93 -10.21
C GLY A 783 21.98 19.60 -11.17
N GLY A 784 20.69 19.52 -10.85
CA GLY A 784 19.62 19.99 -11.71
C GLY A 784 18.38 19.09 -11.68
N LEU A 785 18.24 18.26 -10.65
CA LEU A 785 17.10 17.38 -10.47
C LEU A 785 16.03 18.04 -9.61
N LEU A 786 16.42 18.76 -8.55
CA LEU A 786 15.47 19.42 -7.65
C LEU A 786 15.04 20.77 -8.20
N LYS A 787 15.96 21.48 -8.85
CA LYS A 787 15.73 22.80 -9.47
C LYS A 787 16.33 22.84 -10.88
N TYR A 788 15.69 23.60 -11.75
CA TYR A 788 16.19 23.82 -13.10
C TYR A 788 17.60 24.44 -13.08
N VAL A 789 18.51 23.81 -13.80
CA VAL A 789 19.84 24.30 -14.13
C VAL A 789 20.02 24.16 -15.65
N HIS A 790 20.52 25.20 -16.30
CA HIS A 790 20.75 25.18 -17.74
C HIS A 790 21.69 24.01 -18.12
N ASP A 791 21.38 23.31 -19.22
CA ASP A 791 22.08 22.10 -19.72
C ASP A 791 22.10 20.86 -18.81
N ALA A 792 21.42 20.90 -17.66
CA ALA A 792 21.27 19.76 -16.74
C ALA A 792 20.06 18.88 -17.13
N GLU A 793 19.35 18.31 -16.15
CA GLU A 793 18.11 17.56 -16.40
C GLU A 793 17.04 18.49 -16.99
N TYR A 794 16.23 17.97 -17.92
CA TYR A 794 15.15 18.76 -18.50
C TYR A 794 14.00 18.92 -17.50
N HIS A 795 13.44 20.13 -17.45
CA HIS A 795 12.27 20.47 -16.64
C HIS A 795 11.10 20.92 -17.52
N ALA A 796 9.92 20.35 -17.31
CA ALA A 796 8.72 20.69 -18.07
C ALA A 796 8.21 22.12 -17.79
N PHE A 797 8.61 22.75 -16.68
CA PHE A 797 8.43 24.18 -16.40
C PHE A 797 9.80 24.91 -16.34
N ASN A 798 10.48 24.93 -17.48
CA ASN A 798 11.68 25.75 -17.67
C ASN A 798 11.34 27.24 -17.96
N PRO A 799 12.34 28.16 -17.95
CA PRO A 799 12.09 29.59 -18.13
C PRO A 799 11.35 29.96 -19.42
N ASP A 800 11.64 29.30 -20.54
CA ASP A 800 11.01 29.62 -21.83
C ASP A 800 9.50 29.31 -21.80
N VAL A 801 9.14 28.14 -21.27
CA VAL A 801 7.74 27.73 -21.07
C VAL A 801 6.99 28.72 -20.16
N VAL A 802 7.62 29.13 -19.05
CA VAL A 802 7.03 30.08 -18.09
C VAL A 802 6.81 31.46 -18.73
N MET A 803 7.82 31.98 -19.42
CA MET A 803 7.79 33.32 -20.03
C MET A 803 6.79 33.41 -21.18
N LEU A 804 6.74 32.40 -22.06
CA LEU A 804 5.81 32.37 -23.19
C LEU A 804 4.36 32.32 -22.70
N LEU A 805 4.04 31.49 -21.70
CA LEU A 805 2.69 31.42 -21.15
C LEU A 805 2.26 32.76 -20.56
N GLN A 806 3.11 33.37 -19.72
CA GLN A 806 2.82 34.67 -19.11
C GLN A 806 2.59 35.76 -20.16
N LYS A 807 3.43 35.80 -21.19
CA LYS A 807 3.29 36.76 -22.29
C LYS A 807 1.98 36.56 -23.05
N ALA A 808 1.58 35.31 -23.32
CA ALA A 808 0.33 35.01 -24.02
C ALA A 808 -0.89 35.51 -23.24
N VAL A 809 -0.98 35.19 -21.95
CA VAL A 809 -2.17 35.50 -21.14
C VAL A 809 -2.25 36.97 -20.75
N GLN A 810 -1.13 37.66 -20.58
CA GLN A 810 -1.09 39.10 -20.28
C GLN A 810 -1.58 39.95 -21.46
N ASN A 811 -1.23 39.53 -22.69
CA ASN A 811 -1.58 40.27 -23.91
C ASN A 811 -2.87 39.78 -24.56
N SER A 812 -3.52 38.75 -24.00
CA SER A 812 -4.66 38.06 -24.63
C SER A 812 -4.33 37.59 -26.06
N ASP A 813 -3.13 37.08 -26.28
CA ASP A 813 -2.60 36.72 -27.61
C ASP A 813 -2.51 35.20 -27.81
N TYR A 814 -3.45 34.68 -28.60
CA TYR A 814 -3.50 33.26 -28.94
C TYR A 814 -2.30 32.82 -29.79
N ALA A 815 -1.71 33.68 -30.61
CA ALA A 815 -0.55 33.31 -31.42
C ALA A 815 0.69 33.05 -30.54
N THR A 816 0.90 33.86 -29.49
CA THR A 816 1.92 33.58 -28.47
C THR A 816 1.58 32.31 -27.67
N TYR A 817 0.29 32.02 -27.40
CA TYR A 817 -0.10 30.74 -26.80
C TYR A 817 0.25 29.55 -27.71
N GLN A 818 0.05 29.65 -29.02
CA GLN A 818 0.44 28.59 -29.95
C GLN A 818 1.96 28.35 -29.95
N GLN A 819 2.77 29.40 -29.77
CA GLN A 819 4.22 29.24 -29.56
C GLN A 819 4.52 28.51 -28.24
N TYR A 820 3.85 28.89 -27.15
CA TYR A 820 3.93 28.18 -25.87
C TYR A 820 3.55 26.70 -26.01
N ALA A 821 2.41 26.41 -26.63
CA ALA A 821 1.91 25.06 -26.84
C ALA A 821 2.89 24.26 -27.71
N ALA A 822 3.45 24.85 -28.77
CA ALA A 822 4.47 24.21 -29.59
C ALA A 822 5.76 23.90 -28.80
N THR A 823 6.23 24.82 -27.96
CA THR A 823 7.40 24.60 -27.08
C THR A 823 7.14 23.45 -26.08
N VAL A 824 5.91 23.32 -25.57
CA VAL A 824 5.53 22.25 -24.65
C VAL A 824 5.30 20.93 -25.36
N ASN A 825 4.64 20.93 -26.53
CA ASN A 825 4.19 19.73 -27.24
C ASN A 825 5.32 19.09 -28.09
N ASN A 826 6.34 19.86 -28.49
CA ASN A 826 7.48 19.38 -29.32
C ASN A 826 8.80 19.29 -28.52
N ARG A 827 8.71 19.20 -27.19
CA ARG A 827 9.87 19.06 -26.30
C ARG A 827 10.50 17.66 -26.38
N PRO A 828 11.73 17.47 -25.87
CA PRO A 828 12.27 16.14 -25.60
C PRO A 828 11.36 15.35 -24.66
N CYS A 829 11.34 14.03 -24.80
CA CYS A 829 10.43 13.17 -24.03
C CYS A 829 10.64 13.31 -22.51
N VAL A 830 9.59 13.73 -21.79
CA VAL A 830 9.59 13.84 -20.31
C VAL A 830 8.50 13.03 -19.63
N ALA A 831 7.40 12.76 -20.32
CA ALA A 831 6.31 11.92 -19.84
C ALA A 831 5.94 10.86 -20.89
N PHE A 832 5.31 9.77 -20.48
CA PHE A 832 4.94 8.69 -21.42
C PHE A 832 4.00 9.17 -22.52
N ARG A 833 3.11 10.12 -22.22
CA ARG A 833 2.26 10.76 -23.22
C ARG A 833 3.02 11.47 -24.34
N ASP A 834 4.29 11.84 -24.15
CA ASP A 834 5.09 12.46 -25.22
C ASP A 834 5.43 11.45 -26.33
N LEU A 835 5.42 10.14 -26.05
CA LEU A 835 5.59 9.05 -27.05
C LEU A 835 4.26 8.58 -27.68
N LEU A 836 3.14 9.22 -27.31
CA LEU A 836 1.81 8.96 -27.88
C LEU A 836 1.45 10.08 -28.84
N HIS A 837 1.51 9.83 -30.15
CA HIS A 837 1.19 10.84 -31.17
C HIS A 837 -0.23 10.66 -31.70
N LEU A 838 -0.89 11.78 -32.01
CA LEU A 838 -2.17 11.75 -32.71
C LEU A 838 -1.98 11.26 -34.15
N LYS A 839 -2.89 10.41 -34.62
CA LYS A 839 -2.92 10.03 -36.04
C LYS A 839 -3.34 11.20 -36.92
N ASN A 840 -2.80 11.23 -38.14
CA ASN A 840 -3.05 12.27 -39.14
C ASN A 840 -3.77 11.74 -40.40
N ASP A 841 -4.34 10.53 -40.33
CA ASP A 841 -5.06 9.86 -41.41
C ASP A 841 -6.59 10.03 -41.34
N GLN A 842 -7.08 10.78 -40.35
CA GLN A 842 -8.51 11.04 -40.17
C GLN A 842 -9.02 12.11 -41.14
N THR A 843 -10.31 12.07 -41.46
CA THR A 843 -10.95 13.12 -42.26
C THR A 843 -11.25 14.30 -41.36
N ALA A 844 -10.47 15.38 -41.50
CA ALA A 844 -10.68 16.60 -40.73
C ALA A 844 -12.04 17.24 -41.04
N ILE A 845 -12.61 17.90 -40.04
CA ILE A 845 -13.85 18.69 -40.13
C ILE A 845 -13.57 20.17 -39.88
N ALA A 846 -14.54 21.04 -40.16
CA ALA A 846 -14.41 22.45 -39.80
C ALA A 846 -14.46 22.61 -38.27
N VAL A 847 -13.67 23.55 -37.71
CA VAL A 847 -13.64 23.79 -36.25
C VAL A 847 -15.01 24.25 -35.74
N GLU A 848 -15.80 24.89 -36.60
CA GLU A 848 -17.18 25.32 -36.34
C GLU A 848 -18.14 24.15 -36.13
N GLU A 849 -17.82 22.95 -36.62
CA GLU A 849 -18.60 21.73 -36.38
C GLU A 849 -18.29 21.06 -35.03
N VAL A 850 -17.16 21.43 -34.40
CA VAL A 850 -16.80 20.98 -33.06
C VAL A 850 -17.63 21.73 -32.02
N GLU A 851 -17.99 21.04 -30.94
CA GLU A 851 -18.69 21.65 -29.81
C GLU A 851 -18.05 22.96 -29.34
N SER A 852 -18.88 23.84 -28.78
CA SER A 852 -18.45 25.20 -28.45
C SER A 852 -17.39 25.22 -27.34
N GLU A 853 -16.58 26.29 -27.34
CA GLU A 853 -15.60 26.55 -26.27
C GLU A 853 -16.24 26.46 -24.87
N ALA A 854 -17.45 27.00 -24.71
CA ALA A 854 -18.18 26.99 -23.44
C ALA A 854 -18.52 25.57 -22.93
N GLU A 855 -18.77 24.60 -23.82
CA GLU A 855 -19.03 23.22 -23.40
C GLU A 855 -17.74 22.50 -22.97
N ILE A 856 -16.62 22.79 -23.62
CA ILE A 856 -15.31 22.25 -23.24
C ILE A 856 -14.88 22.83 -21.87
N LEU A 857 -15.05 24.14 -21.66
CA LEU A 857 -14.66 24.81 -20.42
C LEU A 857 -15.38 24.27 -19.17
N LYS A 858 -16.62 23.76 -19.28
CA LYS A 858 -17.35 23.10 -18.17
C LYS A 858 -16.67 21.83 -17.65
N ARG A 859 -15.72 21.28 -18.42
CA ARG A 859 -14.94 20.10 -18.08
C ARG A 859 -13.60 20.44 -17.44
N PHE A 860 -13.26 21.73 -17.36
CA PHE A 860 -12.02 22.20 -16.75
C PHE A 860 -12.27 22.68 -15.33
N ASP A 861 -11.44 22.16 -14.41
CA ASP A 861 -11.42 22.58 -13.02
C ASP A 861 -10.03 23.12 -12.66
N SER A 862 -9.96 24.17 -11.84
CA SER A 862 -8.69 24.50 -11.17
C SER A 862 -8.47 23.54 -10.01
N ALA A 863 -7.29 22.92 -9.91
CA ALA A 863 -6.98 21.97 -8.85
C ALA A 863 -7.06 22.59 -7.44
N GLY A 864 -7.37 21.78 -6.43
CA GLY A 864 -7.47 22.22 -5.03
C GLY A 864 -6.13 22.71 -4.49
N MET A 865 -5.99 24.03 -4.32
CA MET A 865 -4.81 24.69 -3.75
C MET A 865 -5.27 25.56 -2.59
N SER A 866 -4.75 25.29 -1.39
CA SER A 866 -5.31 25.89 -0.18
C SER A 866 -5.02 27.39 -0.06
N LEU A 867 -6.02 28.13 0.43
CA LEU A 867 -5.80 29.43 1.04
C LEU A 867 -4.85 29.25 2.24
N GLY A 868 -3.73 29.97 2.22
CA GLY A 868 -2.59 29.75 3.11
C GLY A 868 -1.36 29.28 2.33
N ALA A 869 -1.49 28.25 1.50
CA ALA A 869 -0.44 27.91 0.54
C ALA A 869 -0.33 29.01 -0.53
N LEU A 870 -1.48 29.39 -1.10
CA LEU A 870 -1.62 30.55 -1.98
C LEU A 870 -2.04 31.80 -1.19
N SER A 871 -1.71 32.97 -1.72
CA SER A 871 -2.24 34.24 -1.25
C SER A 871 -3.76 34.33 -1.48
N PRO A 872 -4.50 35.11 -0.67
CA PRO A 872 -5.92 35.37 -0.91
C PRO A 872 -6.21 35.87 -2.33
N GLU A 873 -5.37 36.75 -2.85
CA GLU A 873 -5.52 37.39 -4.16
C GLU A 873 -5.37 36.37 -5.30
N ALA A 874 -4.40 35.46 -5.20
CA ALA A 874 -4.25 34.37 -6.18
C ALA A 874 -5.42 33.39 -6.13
N HIS A 875 -5.87 33.03 -4.93
CA HIS A 875 -6.95 32.07 -4.72
C HIS A 875 -8.30 32.60 -5.23
N GLU A 876 -8.62 33.85 -4.91
CA GLU A 876 -9.83 34.51 -5.41
C GLU A 876 -9.78 34.73 -6.93
N SER A 877 -8.63 35.09 -7.48
CA SER A 877 -8.49 35.29 -8.94
C SER A 877 -8.81 34.03 -9.73
N LEU A 878 -8.41 32.86 -9.24
CA LEU A 878 -8.80 31.57 -9.84
C LEU A 878 -10.32 31.37 -9.77
N ALA A 879 -10.93 31.60 -8.61
CA ALA A 879 -12.35 31.37 -8.42
C ALA A 879 -13.21 32.26 -9.32
N ILE A 880 -12.87 33.55 -9.39
CA ILE A 880 -13.53 34.51 -10.27
C ILE A 880 -13.43 34.06 -11.73
N ALA A 881 -12.23 33.70 -12.19
CA ALA A 881 -12.00 33.27 -13.57
C ALA A 881 -12.82 32.02 -13.93
N MET A 882 -12.76 30.98 -13.10
CA MET A 882 -13.47 29.73 -13.38
C MET A 882 -14.99 29.91 -13.37
N ASN A 883 -15.51 30.70 -12.43
CA ASN A 883 -16.94 30.97 -12.33
C ASN A 883 -17.47 31.72 -13.55
N ARG A 884 -16.71 32.70 -14.08
CA ARG A 884 -17.07 33.43 -15.30
C ARG A 884 -17.02 32.56 -16.56
N LEU A 885 -16.12 31.58 -16.59
CA LEU A 885 -16.00 30.61 -17.70
C LEU A 885 -17.02 29.48 -17.64
N GLY A 886 -17.75 29.32 -16.52
CA GLY A 886 -18.67 28.20 -16.31
C GLY A 886 -17.99 26.88 -15.90
N GLY A 887 -16.67 26.90 -15.67
CA GLY A 887 -15.93 25.81 -15.03
C GLY A 887 -16.02 25.89 -13.50
N ARG A 888 -15.14 25.19 -12.79
CA ARG A 888 -15.10 25.23 -11.32
C ARG A 888 -13.70 25.47 -10.77
N SER A 889 -13.62 26.24 -9.69
CA SER A 889 -12.41 26.28 -8.86
C SER A 889 -12.59 25.44 -7.59
N ASN A 890 -11.47 25.06 -6.98
CA ASN A 890 -11.44 24.20 -5.81
C ASN A 890 -10.76 24.92 -4.63
N SER A 891 -11.43 24.96 -3.48
CA SER A 891 -10.96 25.65 -2.28
C SER A 891 -9.64 25.12 -1.72
N GLY A 892 -9.31 23.85 -1.99
CA GLY A 892 -8.21 23.15 -1.35
C GLY A 892 -8.45 22.91 0.15
N GLU A 893 -7.44 22.40 0.85
CA GLU A 893 -7.53 21.96 2.26
C GLU A 893 -7.54 23.10 3.30
N GLY A 894 -7.73 24.36 2.88
CA GLY A 894 -7.49 25.54 3.72
C GLY A 894 -8.72 26.16 4.38
N GLY A 895 -9.92 25.64 4.09
CA GLY A 895 -11.18 26.36 4.31
C GLY A 895 -11.43 27.44 3.26
N GLU A 896 -12.53 28.15 3.39
CA GLU A 896 -12.86 29.32 2.56
C GLU A 896 -13.53 30.38 3.44
N ASP A 897 -13.23 31.65 3.17
CA ASP A 897 -13.84 32.78 3.86
C ASP A 897 -15.35 32.85 3.55
N PRO A 898 -16.24 32.82 4.57
CA PRO A 898 -17.67 32.95 4.37
C PRO A 898 -18.12 34.20 3.61
N ALA A 899 -17.33 35.28 3.62
CA ALA A 899 -17.61 36.49 2.86
C ALA A 899 -17.62 36.27 1.32
N ARG A 900 -17.06 35.15 0.84
CA ARG A 900 -17.05 34.78 -0.57
C ARG A 900 -18.34 34.11 -1.03
N TYR A 901 -19.13 33.54 -0.12
CA TYR A 901 -20.34 32.80 -0.48
C TYR A 901 -21.40 33.72 -1.10
N GLY A 902 -22.11 33.22 -2.10
CA GLY A 902 -23.06 34.03 -2.88
C GLY A 902 -22.44 35.08 -3.80
N THR A 903 -21.10 35.12 -3.92
CA THR A 903 -20.38 36.02 -4.84
C THR A 903 -19.64 35.24 -5.93
N GLU A 904 -19.15 35.93 -6.97
CA GLU A 904 -18.30 35.32 -8.00
C GLU A 904 -16.94 34.82 -7.46
N ARG A 905 -16.59 35.12 -6.21
CA ARG A 905 -15.34 34.67 -5.58
C ARG A 905 -15.44 33.27 -4.99
N THR A 906 -16.63 32.66 -4.90
CA THR A 906 -16.78 31.36 -4.25
C THR A 906 -16.14 30.22 -5.05
N SER A 907 -15.50 29.27 -4.37
CA SER A 907 -15.04 28.05 -5.05
C SER A 907 -16.16 27.02 -5.17
N LYS A 908 -16.54 26.63 -6.38
CA LYS A 908 -17.65 25.66 -6.57
C LYS A 908 -17.32 24.26 -6.09
N ILE A 909 -16.03 23.90 -6.04
CA ILE A 909 -15.56 22.66 -5.41
C ILE A 909 -15.03 22.98 -4.02
N LYS A 910 -15.53 22.26 -3.01
CA LYS A 910 -15.09 22.37 -1.62
C LYS A 910 -14.38 21.09 -1.20
N GLN A 911 -13.13 21.20 -0.77
CA GLN A 911 -12.35 20.03 -0.35
C GLN A 911 -12.60 19.66 1.12
N VAL A 912 -12.67 18.36 1.40
CA VAL A 912 -12.66 17.75 2.74
C VAL A 912 -11.40 16.88 2.82
N ALA A 913 -10.43 17.31 3.63
CA ALA A 913 -9.14 16.63 3.83
C ALA A 913 -8.96 16.23 5.30
N SER A 914 -7.94 15.42 5.61
CA SER A 914 -7.70 14.83 6.93
C SER A 914 -7.74 15.81 8.10
N GLY A 915 -7.17 17.01 7.96
CA GLY A 915 -7.17 18.03 9.01
C GLY A 915 -8.52 18.72 9.27
N ARG A 916 -9.52 18.53 8.40
CA ARG A 916 -10.86 19.18 8.46
C ARG A 916 -10.82 20.70 8.64
N PHE A 917 -9.74 21.37 8.23
CA PHE A 917 -9.61 22.82 8.36
C PHE A 917 -10.72 23.54 7.59
N GLY A 918 -11.45 24.41 8.29
CA GLY A 918 -12.55 25.21 7.74
C GLY A 918 -13.78 24.41 7.30
N VAL A 919 -13.84 23.10 7.56
CA VAL A 919 -14.98 22.26 7.20
C VAL A 919 -16.12 22.50 8.19
N THR A 920 -17.14 23.22 7.74
CA THR A 920 -18.34 23.57 8.53
C THR A 920 -19.60 23.28 7.72
N PRO A 921 -20.79 23.17 8.36
CA PRO A 921 -22.05 23.05 7.63
C PRO A 921 -22.23 24.14 6.57
N HIS A 922 -21.96 25.40 6.91
CA HIS A 922 -22.07 26.53 5.99
C HIS A 922 -21.11 26.44 4.80
N TYR A 923 -19.90 25.90 5.01
CA TYR A 923 -18.95 25.63 3.93
C TYR A 923 -19.45 24.53 2.98
N LEU A 924 -19.99 23.43 3.51
CA LEU A 924 -20.41 22.26 2.73
C LEU A 924 -21.68 22.53 1.88
N VAL A 925 -22.63 23.32 2.39
CA VAL A 925 -23.86 23.66 1.64
C VAL A 925 -23.62 24.65 0.49
N ASN A 926 -22.48 25.33 0.47
CA ASN A 926 -22.07 26.26 -0.59
C ASN A 926 -21.19 25.59 -1.67
N ALA A 927 -21.24 24.25 -1.78
CA ALA A 927 -20.51 23.47 -2.78
C ALA A 927 -21.44 22.97 -3.88
N GLU A 928 -21.00 23.03 -5.14
CA GLU A 928 -21.56 22.20 -6.23
C GLU A 928 -20.97 20.79 -6.18
N VAL A 929 -19.67 20.69 -5.81
CA VAL A 929 -18.95 19.43 -5.66
C VAL A 929 -18.20 19.44 -4.33
N ILE A 930 -18.34 18.40 -3.53
CA ILE A 930 -17.51 18.17 -2.35
C ILE A 930 -16.44 17.14 -2.72
N GLN A 931 -15.17 17.51 -2.61
CA GLN A 931 -14.06 16.61 -2.92
C GLN A 931 -13.42 16.05 -1.64
N ILE A 932 -13.57 14.75 -1.41
CA ILE A 932 -12.82 14.01 -0.40
C ILE A 932 -11.39 13.84 -0.93
N LYS A 933 -10.42 14.46 -0.25
CA LYS A 933 -9.00 14.38 -0.61
C LYS A 933 -8.34 13.25 0.17
N VAL A 934 -8.33 12.05 -0.42
CA VAL A 934 -7.59 10.91 0.15
C VAL A 934 -6.09 11.13 0.02
N ALA A 935 -5.63 11.57 -1.16
CA ALA A 935 -4.21 11.80 -1.42
C ALA A 935 -3.95 12.93 -2.46
N GLN A 936 -2.67 13.29 -2.63
CA GLN A 936 -2.20 14.19 -3.69
C GLN A 936 -0.87 13.70 -4.27
N GLY A 937 -0.63 13.90 -5.58
CA GLY A 937 0.53 13.33 -6.29
C GLY A 937 1.90 13.69 -5.71
N ALA A 938 2.07 14.89 -5.16
CA ALA A 938 3.35 15.35 -4.62
C ALA A 938 3.75 14.75 -3.26
N LYS A 939 2.80 14.10 -2.58
CA LYS A 939 2.98 13.47 -1.25
C LYS A 939 1.82 12.54 -0.91
N PRO A 940 1.65 11.46 -1.67
CA PRO A 940 0.67 10.45 -1.30
C PRO A 940 1.11 9.71 -0.04
N GLY A 941 0.13 9.22 0.74
CA GLY A 941 0.35 8.60 2.05
C GLY A 941 0.74 9.59 3.17
N GLU A 942 0.62 10.91 2.93
CA GLU A 942 0.96 11.96 3.90
C GLU A 942 -0.06 13.10 3.95
N GLY A 943 -0.05 13.86 5.05
CA GLY A 943 -0.93 15.00 5.26
C GLY A 943 -0.50 16.30 4.58
N GLY A 944 -1.47 17.22 4.47
CA GLY A 944 -1.25 18.63 4.14
C GLY A 944 -0.20 19.28 5.06
N GLN A 945 0.60 20.21 4.53
CA GLN A 945 1.63 20.90 5.30
C GLN A 945 1.55 22.40 5.01
N LEU A 946 1.39 23.19 6.07
CA LEU A 946 1.51 24.65 6.03
C LEU A 946 2.51 25.11 7.09
N PRO A 947 3.68 25.65 6.69
CA PRO A 947 4.66 26.18 7.63
C PRO A 947 4.07 27.28 8.52
N GLY A 948 4.41 27.28 9.81
CA GLY A 948 3.80 28.17 10.81
C GLY A 948 3.95 29.67 10.50
N HIS A 949 5.05 30.06 9.86
CA HIS A 949 5.28 31.44 9.42
C HIS A 949 4.37 31.88 8.24
N LYS A 950 3.56 30.98 7.67
CA LYS A 950 2.45 31.27 6.74
C LYS A 950 1.09 31.27 7.44
N VAL A 951 1.02 30.97 8.74
CA VAL A 951 -0.23 30.97 9.51
C VAL A 951 -0.36 32.32 10.20
N ASN A 952 -0.80 33.33 9.45
CA ASN A 952 -1.16 34.64 10.00
C ASN A 952 -2.57 34.59 10.63
N ASP A 953 -3.06 35.72 11.14
CA ASP A 953 -4.35 35.79 11.84
C ASP A 953 -5.53 35.34 10.97
N LEU A 954 -5.58 35.77 9.70
CA LEU A 954 -6.60 35.35 8.74
C LEU A 954 -6.61 33.82 8.56
N ILE A 955 -5.43 33.23 8.29
CA ILE A 955 -5.34 31.78 8.09
C ILE A 955 -5.68 31.03 9.37
N ALA A 956 -5.28 31.54 10.54
CA ALA A 956 -5.60 30.93 11.82
C ALA A 956 -7.11 30.96 12.09
N GLU A 957 -7.78 32.07 11.80
CA GLU A 957 -9.23 32.21 11.94
C GLU A 957 -9.99 31.22 11.06
N LEU A 958 -9.67 31.18 9.75
CA LEU A 958 -10.33 30.29 8.80
C LEU A 958 -10.18 28.79 9.13
N ARG A 959 -9.06 28.44 9.77
CA ARG A 959 -8.73 27.06 10.11
C ARG A 959 -9.04 26.69 11.56
N TYR A 960 -9.57 27.61 12.36
CA TYR A 960 -9.76 27.44 13.80
C TYR A 960 -8.47 27.00 14.51
N SER A 961 -7.33 27.57 14.10
CA SER A 961 -5.99 27.27 14.61
C SER A 961 -5.35 28.47 15.32
N ARG A 962 -4.06 28.36 15.69
CA ARG A 962 -3.31 29.46 16.32
C ARG A 962 -2.31 30.09 15.34
N PRO A 963 -2.20 31.43 15.30
CA PRO A 963 -1.16 32.10 14.50
C PRO A 963 0.25 31.61 14.82
N GLY A 964 1.10 31.51 13.80
CA GLY A 964 2.51 31.10 13.92
C GLY A 964 2.76 29.60 14.08
N VAL A 965 1.71 28.79 14.29
CA VAL A 965 1.85 27.33 14.51
C VAL A 965 1.82 26.58 13.19
N SER A 966 2.83 25.74 12.94
CA SER A 966 2.85 24.87 11.75
C SER A 966 1.68 23.88 11.76
N LEU A 967 0.95 23.81 10.64
CA LEU A 967 -0.17 22.89 10.47
C LEU A 967 0.28 21.72 9.58
N ILE A 968 0.62 20.60 10.23
CA ILE A 968 0.84 19.32 9.57
C ILE A 968 -0.43 18.51 9.79
N SER A 969 -1.21 18.26 8.74
CA SER A 969 -2.42 17.44 8.87
C SER A 969 -2.05 16.00 9.20
N PRO A 970 -2.90 15.23 9.89
CA PRO A 970 -2.73 13.79 9.97
C PRO A 970 -2.62 13.19 8.55
N PRO A 971 -1.78 12.16 8.33
CA PRO A 971 -1.79 11.43 7.07
C PRO A 971 -3.15 10.80 6.74
N PRO A 972 -3.81 10.05 7.64
CA PRO A 972 -5.11 9.47 7.35
C PRO A 972 -6.26 10.44 7.62
N HIS A 973 -7.39 10.17 7.00
CA HIS A 973 -8.68 10.59 7.53
C HIS A 973 -9.03 9.68 8.71
N HIS A 974 -9.15 10.20 9.93
CA HIS A 974 -9.47 9.37 11.11
C HIS A 974 -10.91 8.81 11.12
N ASP A 975 -11.72 9.21 10.14
CA ASP A 975 -13.05 8.68 9.83
C ASP A 975 -13.08 7.85 8.53
N ILE A 976 -11.91 7.49 7.97
CA ILE A 976 -11.77 6.59 6.83
C ILE A 976 -10.60 5.62 7.08
N TYR A 977 -10.89 4.46 7.66
CA TYR A 977 -9.90 3.39 7.85
C TYR A 977 -10.13 2.19 6.94
N SER A 978 -11.19 2.20 6.15
CA SER A 978 -11.50 1.22 5.11
C SER A 978 -12.52 1.78 4.11
N ILE A 979 -12.85 0.99 3.10
CA ILE A 979 -13.80 1.39 2.05
C ILE A 979 -15.22 1.66 2.58
N GLU A 980 -15.69 0.90 3.58
CA GLU A 980 -16.99 1.13 4.20
C GLU A 980 -17.04 2.43 5.02
N ASP A 981 -15.91 2.86 5.58
CA ASP A 981 -15.82 4.13 6.28
C ASP A 981 -15.84 5.31 5.27
N LEU A 982 -15.24 5.13 4.08
CA LEU A 982 -15.39 6.09 2.97
C LEU A 982 -16.85 6.19 2.52
N ALA A 983 -17.55 5.06 2.38
CA ALA A 983 -18.97 5.04 2.03
C ALA A 983 -19.81 5.81 3.06
N GLN A 984 -19.50 5.66 4.35
CA GLN A 984 -20.15 6.44 5.41
C GLN A 984 -19.89 7.94 5.26
N LEU A 985 -18.64 8.38 4.98
CA LEU A 985 -18.37 9.80 4.77
C LEU A 985 -19.11 10.35 3.53
N ILE A 986 -19.16 9.58 2.43
CA ILE A 986 -19.94 9.96 1.24
C ILE A 986 -21.42 10.13 1.60
N PHE A 987 -21.96 9.20 2.38
CA PHE A 987 -23.33 9.29 2.89
C PHE A 987 -23.54 10.58 3.70
N ASP A 988 -22.68 10.86 4.68
CA ASP A 988 -22.78 12.05 5.54
C ASP A 988 -22.75 13.36 4.73
N LEU A 989 -21.87 13.43 3.71
CA LEU A 989 -21.76 14.59 2.83
C LEU A 989 -23.00 14.80 1.96
N LYS A 990 -23.61 13.71 1.46
CA LYS A 990 -24.87 13.77 0.72
C LYS A 990 -26.06 14.10 1.62
N GLN A 991 -26.03 13.72 2.91
CA GLN A 991 -27.08 14.11 3.87
C GLN A 991 -27.07 15.61 4.16
N ILE A 992 -25.89 16.22 4.31
CA ILE A 992 -25.81 17.66 4.60
C ILE A 992 -26.07 18.53 3.36
N ASN A 993 -25.66 18.07 2.17
CA ASN A 993 -25.93 18.78 0.91
C ASN A 993 -26.43 17.79 -0.17
N PRO A 994 -27.76 17.55 -0.25
CA PRO A 994 -28.34 16.58 -1.18
C PRO A 994 -28.18 16.91 -2.66
N ASN A 995 -27.84 18.16 -2.99
CA ASN A 995 -27.70 18.64 -4.37
C ASN A 995 -26.24 18.61 -4.86
N CYS A 996 -25.26 18.31 -4.00
CA CYS A 996 -23.86 18.27 -4.42
C CYS A 996 -23.46 16.93 -5.03
N LEU A 997 -22.43 16.98 -5.86
CA LEU A 997 -21.71 15.78 -6.28
C LEU A 997 -20.55 15.52 -5.31
N VAL A 998 -20.23 14.25 -5.06
CA VAL A 998 -19.09 13.86 -4.24
C VAL A 998 -17.97 13.32 -5.14
N SER A 999 -16.81 13.98 -5.05
CA SER A 999 -15.57 13.58 -5.74
C SER A 999 -14.61 12.92 -4.77
N VAL A 1000 -13.98 11.82 -5.16
CA VAL A 1000 -12.88 11.22 -4.40
C VAL A 1000 -11.58 11.40 -5.17
N LYS A 1001 -10.61 12.09 -4.56
CA LYS A 1001 -9.29 12.36 -5.15
C LYS A 1001 -8.29 11.29 -4.72
N LEU A 1002 -7.90 10.46 -5.67
CA LEU A 1002 -6.90 9.40 -5.57
C LEU A 1002 -5.62 9.80 -6.29
N VAL A 1003 -4.54 9.08 -6.02
CA VAL A 1003 -3.26 9.23 -6.72
C VAL A 1003 -2.98 7.95 -7.50
N ALA A 1004 -2.47 8.11 -8.72
CA ALA A 1004 -2.07 6.99 -9.54
C ALA A 1004 -0.98 6.17 -8.84
N GLU A 1005 -1.23 4.88 -8.72
CA GLU A 1005 -0.30 3.83 -8.33
C GLU A 1005 -0.87 2.50 -8.85
N ALA A 1006 -0.10 1.42 -8.82
CA ALA A 1006 -0.63 0.10 -9.15
C ALA A 1006 -1.71 -0.34 -8.15
N GLY A 1007 -2.87 -0.77 -8.67
CA GLY A 1007 -4.03 -1.15 -7.86
C GLY A 1007 -5.06 -0.03 -7.70
N VAL A 1008 -4.80 1.18 -8.20
CA VAL A 1008 -5.77 2.29 -8.12
C VAL A 1008 -7.07 1.99 -8.86
N GLY A 1009 -7.06 1.11 -9.88
CA GLY A 1009 -8.27 0.73 -10.59
C GLY A 1009 -9.22 -0.10 -9.73
N THR A 1010 -8.67 -1.01 -8.94
CA THR A 1010 -9.41 -1.75 -7.91
C THR A 1010 -10.04 -0.81 -6.89
N ILE A 1011 -9.29 0.20 -6.44
CA ILE A 1011 -9.78 1.20 -5.48
C ILE A 1011 -10.88 2.04 -6.11
N ALA A 1012 -10.73 2.44 -7.37
CA ALA A 1012 -11.75 3.19 -8.11
C ALA A 1012 -13.07 2.43 -8.22
N ALA A 1013 -13.03 1.10 -8.44
CA ALA A 1013 -14.22 0.26 -8.41
C ALA A 1013 -14.90 0.26 -7.03
N GLY A 1014 -14.12 0.13 -5.94
CA GLY A 1014 -14.63 0.26 -4.57
C GLY A 1014 -15.27 1.63 -4.30
N VAL A 1015 -14.62 2.71 -4.73
CA VAL A 1015 -15.11 4.10 -4.59
C VAL A 1015 -16.43 4.31 -5.34
N ALA A 1016 -16.59 3.71 -6.53
CA ALA A 1016 -17.85 3.73 -7.26
C ALA A 1016 -18.95 2.94 -6.52
N LYS A 1017 -18.64 1.77 -5.95
CA LYS A 1017 -19.57 1.00 -5.08
C LYS A 1017 -19.94 1.76 -3.80
N ALA A 1018 -19.09 2.67 -3.34
CA ALA A 1018 -19.33 3.58 -2.22
C ALA A 1018 -20.15 4.84 -2.60
N TYR A 1019 -20.73 4.88 -3.81
CA TYR A 1019 -21.63 5.94 -4.29
C TYR A 1019 -20.98 7.31 -4.52
N ALA A 1020 -19.69 7.36 -4.81
CA ALA A 1020 -19.05 8.58 -5.32
C ALA A 1020 -19.59 8.93 -6.73
N ASP A 1021 -19.62 10.22 -7.08
CA ASP A 1021 -20.10 10.69 -8.38
C ASP A 1021 -18.93 11.00 -9.34
N LEU A 1022 -17.78 11.41 -8.79
CA LEU A 1022 -16.55 11.68 -9.53
C LEU A 1022 -15.35 10.99 -8.87
N ILE A 1023 -14.39 10.55 -9.69
CA ILE A 1023 -13.09 10.06 -9.24
C ILE A 1023 -12.00 10.85 -9.95
N THR A 1024 -11.13 11.51 -9.18
CA THR A 1024 -9.95 12.20 -9.71
C THR A 1024 -8.74 11.32 -9.56
N ILE A 1025 -8.05 11.01 -10.66
CA ILE A 1025 -6.77 10.32 -10.68
C ILE A 1025 -5.65 11.36 -10.88
N SER A 1026 -4.85 11.56 -9.83
CA SER A 1026 -3.72 12.48 -9.84
C SER A 1026 -2.40 11.79 -10.20
N GLY A 1027 -1.65 12.39 -11.13
CA GLY A 1027 -0.28 11.99 -11.43
C GLY A 1027 0.73 12.44 -10.37
N TYR A 1028 1.88 11.75 -10.30
CA TYR A 1028 3.01 12.09 -9.43
C TYR A 1028 3.56 13.52 -9.63
N ASP A 1029 3.39 14.07 -10.84
CA ASP A 1029 3.85 15.40 -11.25
C ASP A 1029 2.94 16.55 -10.78
N GLY A 1030 1.93 16.25 -9.96
CA GLY A 1030 1.09 17.24 -9.29
C GLY A 1030 1.86 18.22 -8.40
N GLY A 1031 1.43 19.48 -8.35
CA GLY A 1031 2.08 20.54 -7.57
C GLY A 1031 1.81 20.48 -6.05
N THR A 1032 2.64 21.16 -5.26
CA THR A 1032 2.44 21.35 -3.81
C THR A 1032 3.04 22.66 -3.30
N GLY A 1033 2.42 23.25 -2.27
CA GLY A 1033 2.99 24.42 -1.58
C GLY A 1033 4.14 24.05 -0.64
N ALA A 1034 4.11 22.86 -0.05
CA ALA A 1034 5.14 22.32 0.82
C ALA A 1034 5.04 20.78 0.90
N SER A 1035 6.16 20.09 0.68
CA SER A 1035 6.26 18.62 0.77
C SER A 1035 7.71 18.20 0.99
N PRO A 1036 7.98 17.09 1.69
CA PRO A 1036 9.32 16.49 1.69
C PRO A 1036 9.81 16.20 0.27
N LEU A 1037 11.10 16.41 0.01
CA LEU A 1037 11.67 16.21 -1.33
C LEU A 1037 11.57 14.76 -1.79
N THR A 1038 11.73 13.80 -0.88
CA THR A 1038 11.63 12.36 -1.17
C THR A 1038 10.24 12.01 -1.71
N SER A 1039 9.19 12.60 -1.16
CA SER A 1039 7.81 12.35 -1.59
C SER A 1039 7.50 12.96 -2.95
N ILE A 1040 8.01 14.17 -3.22
CA ILE A 1040 7.89 14.79 -4.56
C ILE A 1040 8.56 13.89 -5.60
N LYS A 1041 9.75 13.36 -5.30
CA LYS A 1041 10.59 12.66 -6.28
C LYS A 1041 10.32 11.17 -6.43
N TYR A 1042 9.79 10.49 -5.41
CA TYR A 1042 9.74 9.03 -5.39
C TYR A 1042 8.36 8.43 -5.09
N ALA A 1043 7.31 9.22 -4.85
CA ALA A 1043 5.98 8.69 -4.53
C ALA A 1043 4.94 9.04 -5.60
N GLY A 1044 3.95 8.16 -5.81
CA GLY A 1044 2.96 8.28 -6.88
C GLY A 1044 3.50 7.86 -8.25
N SER A 1045 2.61 7.50 -9.16
CA SER A 1045 2.92 7.05 -10.52
C SER A 1045 2.34 8.02 -11.58
N PRO A 1046 2.74 7.90 -12.86
CA PRO A 1046 2.15 8.68 -13.95
C PRO A 1046 0.64 8.48 -14.05
N TRP A 1047 -0.10 9.55 -14.32
CA TRP A 1047 -1.55 9.46 -14.44
C TRP A 1047 -1.95 8.62 -15.67
N GLU A 1048 -1.11 8.53 -16.70
CA GLU A 1048 -1.38 7.68 -17.87
C GLU A 1048 -1.58 6.21 -17.47
N LEU A 1049 -0.87 5.74 -16.44
CA LEU A 1049 -1.04 4.39 -15.89
C LEU A 1049 -2.30 4.30 -15.02
N GLY A 1050 -2.43 5.19 -14.03
CA GLY A 1050 -3.54 5.10 -13.07
C GLY A 1050 -4.90 5.38 -13.71
N LEU A 1051 -4.98 6.32 -14.66
CA LEU A 1051 -6.22 6.69 -15.35
C LEU A 1051 -6.74 5.53 -16.19
N THR A 1052 -5.85 4.89 -16.96
CA THR A 1052 -6.22 3.80 -17.85
C THR A 1052 -6.56 2.53 -17.07
N GLU A 1053 -5.85 2.25 -15.97
CA GLU A 1053 -6.20 1.18 -15.04
C GLU A 1053 -7.58 1.42 -14.40
N ALA A 1054 -7.88 2.64 -13.93
CA ALA A 1054 -9.19 2.98 -13.38
C ALA A 1054 -10.30 2.89 -14.44
N HIS A 1055 -10.03 3.35 -15.66
CA HIS A 1055 -10.96 3.24 -16.77
C HIS A 1055 -11.27 1.78 -17.12
N GLU A 1056 -10.24 0.93 -17.22
CA GLU A 1056 -10.38 -0.49 -17.49
C GLU A 1056 -11.15 -1.19 -16.37
N ALA A 1057 -10.73 -1.02 -15.11
CA ALA A 1057 -11.35 -1.67 -13.97
C ALA A 1057 -12.83 -1.30 -13.86
N LEU A 1058 -13.20 -0.03 -13.97
CA LEU A 1058 -14.60 0.39 -13.93
C LEU A 1058 -15.43 -0.22 -15.07
N ARG A 1059 -14.84 -0.44 -16.25
CA ARG A 1059 -15.54 -1.07 -17.39
C ARG A 1059 -15.72 -2.57 -17.20
N VAL A 1060 -14.66 -3.26 -16.80
CA VAL A 1060 -14.70 -4.70 -16.49
C VAL A 1060 -15.73 -5.00 -15.40
N ASN A 1061 -15.89 -4.09 -14.44
CA ASN A 1061 -16.79 -4.24 -13.30
C ASN A 1061 -18.21 -3.66 -13.54
N ASN A 1062 -18.56 -3.19 -14.75
CA ASN A 1062 -19.86 -2.55 -15.07
C ASN A 1062 -20.21 -1.32 -14.19
N LEU A 1063 -19.20 -0.54 -13.82
CA LEU A 1063 -19.33 0.67 -12.98
C LEU A 1063 -18.97 1.96 -13.72
N ARG A 1064 -18.46 1.87 -14.96
CA ARG A 1064 -17.95 3.03 -15.71
C ARG A 1064 -19.03 4.08 -16.04
N ASP A 1065 -20.28 3.67 -16.16
CA ASP A 1065 -21.44 4.53 -16.37
C ASP A 1065 -21.94 5.19 -15.07
N LYS A 1066 -21.39 4.83 -13.90
CA LYS A 1066 -21.82 5.36 -12.60
C LYS A 1066 -21.00 6.55 -12.12
N VAL A 1067 -19.78 6.70 -12.62
CA VAL A 1067 -18.81 7.69 -12.13
C VAL A 1067 -18.15 8.43 -13.28
N ARG A 1068 -17.91 9.73 -13.08
CA ARG A 1068 -17.09 10.54 -13.99
C ARG A 1068 -15.62 10.43 -13.61
N LEU A 1069 -14.75 10.14 -14.57
CA LEU A 1069 -13.30 10.17 -14.36
C LEU A 1069 -12.70 11.54 -14.66
N GLN A 1070 -11.87 12.04 -13.74
CA GLN A 1070 -11.07 13.25 -13.90
C GLN A 1070 -9.58 12.91 -13.87
N ALA A 1071 -8.79 13.53 -14.75
CA ALA A 1071 -7.34 13.46 -14.70
C ALA A 1071 -6.76 14.81 -14.23
N ASP A 1072 -5.78 14.77 -13.33
CA ASP A 1072 -4.90 15.90 -13.05
C ASP A 1072 -3.44 15.44 -12.89
N GLY A 1073 -2.50 16.38 -12.88
CA GLY A 1073 -1.06 16.08 -12.85
C GLY A 1073 -0.39 16.56 -14.14
N GLY A 1074 0.35 17.67 -14.03
CA GLY A 1074 1.17 18.21 -15.11
C GLY A 1074 0.48 18.54 -16.45
N LEU A 1075 -0.85 18.60 -16.52
CA LEU A 1075 -1.59 19.06 -17.71
C LEU A 1075 -1.30 20.56 -17.97
N LYS A 1076 -0.97 20.90 -19.22
CA LYS A 1076 -0.50 22.23 -19.64
C LYS A 1076 -1.22 22.75 -20.90
N THR A 1077 -1.46 21.89 -21.87
CA THR A 1077 -1.95 22.26 -23.21
C THR A 1077 -3.23 21.54 -23.59
N GLY A 1078 -3.87 21.94 -24.69
CA GLY A 1078 -5.00 21.22 -25.28
C GLY A 1078 -4.63 19.81 -25.74
N LEU A 1079 -3.38 19.58 -26.18
CA LEU A 1079 -2.91 18.23 -26.51
C LEU A 1079 -2.92 17.29 -25.29
N ASP A 1080 -2.53 17.77 -24.11
CA ASP A 1080 -2.62 16.98 -22.87
C ASP A 1080 -4.09 16.57 -22.59
N VAL A 1081 -5.05 17.48 -22.81
CA VAL A 1081 -6.50 17.22 -22.64
C VAL A 1081 -6.98 16.15 -23.62
N ILE A 1082 -6.64 16.26 -24.91
CA ILE A 1082 -7.03 15.27 -25.93
C ILE A 1082 -6.48 13.89 -25.58
N LYS A 1083 -5.20 13.79 -25.19
CA LYS A 1083 -4.60 12.52 -24.80
C LYS A 1083 -5.26 11.94 -23.56
N ALA A 1084 -5.51 12.75 -22.52
CA ALA A 1084 -6.21 12.30 -21.33
C ALA A 1084 -7.65 11.83 -21.64
N ALA A 1085 -8.36 12.52 -22.54
CA ALA A 1085 -9.69 12.10 -22.99
C ALA A 1085 -9.64 10.73 -23.68
N ILE A 1086 -8.74 10.55 -24.64
CA ILE A 1086 -8.54 9.27 -25.34
C ILE A 1086 -8.23 8.14 -24.36
N LEU A 1087 -7.46 8.42 -23.32
CA LEU A 1087 -7.10 7.45 -22.28
C LEU A 1087 -8.21 7.20 -21.23
N GLY A 1088 -9.34 7.92 -21.29
CA GLY A 1088 -10.55 7.58 -20.53
C GLY A 1088 -11.10 8.67 -19.61
N ALA A 1089 -10.47 9.84 -19.52
CA ALA A 1089 -10.92 10.97 -18.71
C ALA A 1089 -12.07 11.75 -19.36
N GLU A 1090 -12.91 12.37 -18.53
CA GLU A 1090 -14.07 13.19 -18.96
C GLU A 1090 -13.98 14.65 -18.53
N SER A 1091 -13.13 14.92 -17.54
CA SER A 1091 -12.84 16.25 -16.99
C SER A 1091 -11.38 16.35 -16.59
N PHE A 1092 -10.88 17.58 -16.46
CA PHE A 1092 -9.43 17.85 -16.43
C PHE A 1092 -9.12 18.90 -15.37
N GLY A 1093 -8.21 18.56 -14.44
CA GLY A 1093 -7.78 19.43 -13.37
C GLY A 1093 -6.44 20.13 -13.68
N PHE A 1094 -6.38 21.45 -13.49
CA PHE A 1094 -5.19 22.26 -13.75
C PHE A 1094 -4.74 23.01 -12.50
N GLY A 1095 -3.51 22.76 -12.05
CA GLY A 1095 -2.92 23.42 -10.88
C GLY A 1095 -1.83 24.43 -11.26
N THR A 1096 -0.67 23.92 -11.66
CA THR A 1096 0.53 24.75 -11.88
C THR A 1096 0.39 25.75 -13.03
N ALA A 1097 -0.18 25.35 -14.18
CA ALA A 1097 -0.24 26.24 -15.35
C ALA A 1097 -1.10 27.51 -15.08
N PRO A 1098 -2.29 27.43 -14.44
CA PRO A 1098 -3.00 28.61 -13.96
C PRO A 1098 -2.20 29.48 -12.97
N MET A 1099 -1.36 28.88 -12.12
CA MET A 1099 -0.45 29.63 -11.24
C MET A 1099 0.63 30.38 -12.01
N VAL A 1100 1.18 29.76 -13.05
CA VAL A 1100 2.12 30.43 -13.95
C VAL A 1100 1.42 31.56 -14.70
N ALA A 1101 0.18 31.35 -15.13
CA ALA A 1101 -0.64 32.39 -15.76
C ALA A 1101 -0.89 33.59 -14.82
N LEU A 1102 -1.05 33.37 -13.51
CA LEU A 1102 -1.13 34.45 -12.51
C LEU A 1102 0.22 35.12 -12.15
N GLY A 1103 1.33 34.68 -12.75
CA GLY A 1103 2.65 35.29 -12.54
C GLY A 1103 3.65 34.44 -11.75
N CYS A 1104 3.38 33.17 -11.45
CA CYS A 1104 4.39 32.29 -10.83
C CYS A 1104 5.60 32.09 -11.75
N LYS A 1105 6.81 32.32 -11.21
CA LYS A 1105 8.10 32.10 -11.92
C LYS A 1105 8.74 30.72 -11.68
N TYR A 1106 7.99 29.79 -11.07
CA TYR A 1106 8.43 28.42 -10.78
C TYR A 1106 9.75 28.29 -9.99
N LEU A 1107 10.00 29.24 -9.06
CA LEU A 1107 11.25 29.30 -8.27
C LEU A 1107 11.37 28.22 -7.17
N ARG A 1108 10.30 27.45 -6.91
CA ARG A 1108 10.23 26.39 -5.89
C ARG A 1108 10.53 26.84 -4.45
N ILE A 1109 10.12 28.07 -4.11
CA ILE A 1109 10.26 28.67 -2.77
C ILE A 1109 8.92 28.88 -2.03
N CYS A 1110 7.86 28.17 -2.46
CA CYS A 1110 6.50 28.37 -1.97
C CYS A 1110 6.35 28.11 -0.46
N HIS A 1111 7.18 27.20 0.08
CA HIS A 1111 7.23 26.78 1.48
C HIS A 1111 8.00 27.77 2.38
N LEU A 1112 8.73 28.74 1.81
CA LEU A 1112 9.56 29.70 2.55
C LEU A 1112 8.85 31.05 2.81
N ASN A 1113 7.60 31.19 2.33
CA ASN A 1113 6.81 32.42 2.42
C ASN A 1113 7.43 33.66 1.76
N ASN A 1114 8.48 33.50 0.95
CA ASN A 1114 9.20 34.58 0.28
C ASN A 1114 8.94 34.59 -1.24
N CYS A 1115 7.73 34.22 -1.66
CA CYS A 1115 7.36 34.18 -3.08
C CYS A 1115 7.57 35.56 -3.73
N ALA A 1116 8.52 35.63 -4.69
CA ALA A 1116 8.92 36.87 -5.35
C ALA A 1116 7.85 37.52 -6.24
N THR A 1117 6.67 36.90 -6.38
CA THR A 1117 5.58 37.37 -7.24
C THR A 1117 4.24 37.43 -6.51
N GLY A 1118 4.24 37.34 -5.17
CA GLY A 1118 3.01 37.48 -4.37
C GLY A 1118 2.00 36.33 -4.51
N VAL A 1119 2.30 35.26 -5.26
CA VAL A 1119 1.36 34.14 -5.51
C VAL A 1119 1.25 33.17 -4.33
N ALA A 1120 2.39 32.69 -3.81
CA ALA A 1120 2.43 31.62 -2.80
C ALA A 1120 3.03 32.12 -1.47
N THR A 1121 2.52 33.23 -0.95
CA THR A 1121 2.99 33.88 0.28
C THR A 1121 1.82 34.52 1.04
N GLN A 1122 1.96 34.62 2.36
CA GLN A 1122 1.10 35.39 3.25
C GLN A 1122 1.74 36.71 3.71
N ASP A 1123 3.00 36.96 3.35
CA ASP A 1123 3.70 38.22 3.59
C ASP A 1123 2.95 39.35 2.85
N GLU A 1124 2.42 40.30 3.60
CA GLU A 1124 1.59 41.38 3.07
C GLU A 1124 2.36 42.28 2.10
N ARG A 1125 3.63 42.54 2.36
CA ARG A 1125 4.47 43.37 1.48
C ARG A 1125 4.67 42.67 0.13
N LEU A 1126 5.01 41.38 0.14
CA LEU A 1126 5.18 40.62 -1.10
C LEU A 1126 3.88 40.48 -1.89
N ARG A 1127 2.74 40.33 -1.22
CA ARG A 1127 1.43 40.30 -1.88
C ARG A 1127 1.11 41.65 -2.50
N ARG A 1128 1.17 42.74 -1.72
CA ARG A 1128 0.83 44.09 -2.17
C ARG A 1128 1.73 44.60 -3.28
N ASP A 1129 3.04 44.41 -3.13
CA ASP A 1129 4.03 45.07 -4.00
C ASP A 1129 4.39 44.23 -5.24
N HIS A 1130 4.05 42.92 -5.28
CA HIS A 1130 4.47 42.02 -6.36
C HIS A 1130 3.40 41.13 -6.98
N PHE A 1131 2.20 40.99 -6.39
CA PHE A 1131 1.13 40.22 -7.03
C PHE A 1131 0.53 41.02 -8.20
N ILE A 1132 0.58 40.44 -9.40
CA ILE A 1132 0.09 41.05 -10.65
C ILE A 1132 -1.04 40.25 -11.32
N GLY A 1133 -1.45 39.14 -10.72
CA GLY A 1133 -2.39 38.21 -11.34
C GLY A 1133 -3.80 38.77 -11.41
N LEU A 1134 -4.41 38.73 -12.59
CA LEU A 1134 -5.79 39.13 -12.82
C LEU A 1134 -6.64 37.90 -13.20
N PRO A 1135 -7.94 37.84 -12.84
CA PRO A 1135 -8.83 36.77 -13.29
C PRO A 1135 -8.79 36.56 -14.81
N LEU A 1136 -8.76 37.67 -15.57
CA LEU A 1136 -8.69 37.65 -17.03
C LEU A 1136 -7.49 36.86 -17.59
N MET A 1137 -6.34 36.85 -16.90
CA MET A 1137 -5.17 36.08 -17.36
C MET A 1137 -5.41 34.57 -17.27
N VAL A 1138 -6.12 34.13 -16.23
CA VAL A 1138 -6.55 32.74 -16.08
C VAL A 1138 -7.65 32.40 -17.07
N GLU A 1139 -8.60 33.33 -17.29
CA GLU A 1139 -9.64 33.17 -18.30
C GLU A 1139 -9.03 32.96 -19.69
N ASN A 1140 -8.08 33.82 -20.08
CA ASN A 1140 -7.34 33.72 -21.34
C ASN A 1140 -6.65 32.37 -21.48
N TYR A 1141 -5.95 31.89 -20.45
CA TYR A 1141 -5.30 30.57 -20.48
C TYR A 1141 -6.29 29.45 -20.81
N PHE A 1142 -7.41 29.36 -20.09
CA PHE A 1142 -8.37 28.29 -20.30
C PHE A 1142 -9.11 28.40 -21.64
N ARG A 1143 -9.40 29.62 -22.12
CA ARG A 1143 -9.95 29.83 -23.47
C ARG A 1143 -8.99 29.34 -24.54
N PHE A 1144 -7.70 29.66 -24.41
CA PHE A 1144 -6.69 29.19 -25.36
C PHE A 1144 -6.52 27.67 -25.35
N VAL A 1145 -6.51 27.03 -24.18
CA VAL A 1145 -6.51 25.57 -24.07
C VAL A 1145 -7.76 24.98 -24.72
N ALA A 1146 -8.95 25.53 -24.44
CA ALA A 1146 -10.20 25.05 -25.02
C ALA A 1146 -10.23 25.22 -26.55
N GLN A 1147 -9.70 26.33 -27.08
CA GLN A 1147 -9.58 26.55 -28.51
C GLN A 1147 -8.59 25.56 -29.17
N GLU A 1148 -7.44 25.29 -28.55
CA GLU A 1148 -6.50 24.26 -29.03
C GLU A 1148 -7.16 22.87 -29.03
N VAL A 1149 -7.96 22.54 -28.01
CA VAL A 1149 -8.75 21.29 -27.98
C VAL A 1149 -9.69 21.20 -29.18
N ARG A 1150 -10.40 22.29 -29.52
CA ARG A 1150 -11.31 22.33 -30.69
C ARG A 1150 -10.55 22.13 -32.00
N GLU A 1151 -9.41 22.78 -32.15
CA GLU A 1151 -8.55 22.66 -33.35
C GLU A 1151 -8.01 21.23 -33.53
N LEU A 1152 -7.60 20.59 -32.44
CA LEU A 1152 -7.14 19.20 -32.45
C LEU A 1152 -8.29 18.21 -32.73
N MET A 1153 -9.45 18.41 -32.12
CA MET A 1153 -10.66 17.63 -32.41
C MET A 1153 -11.09 17.73 -33.87
N ALA A 1154 -11.05 18.94 -34.44
CA ALA A 1154 -11.36 19.17 -35.84
C ALA A 1154 -10.40 18.41 -36.76
N THR A 1155 -9.10 18.42 -36.44
CA THR A 1155 -8.07 17.65 -37.16
C THR A 1155 -8.32 16.14 -37.09
N LEU A 1156 -8.82 15.66 -35.96
CA LEU A 1156 -9.19 14.24 -35.76
C LEU A 1156 -10.56 13.87 -36.36
N GLY A 1157 -11.31 14.83 -36.89
CA GLY A 1157 -12.65 14.59 -37.43
C GLY A 1157 -13.74 14.35 -36.37
N VAL A 1158 -13.52 14.83 -35.14
CA VAL A 1158 -14.39 14.53 -33.98
C VAL A 1158 -15.17 15.77 -33.54
N LYS A 1159 -16.50 15.66 -33.44
CA LYS A 1159 -17.38 16.80 -33.10
C LYS A 1159 -17.57 17.03 -31.60
N LYS A 1160 -17.59 15.95 -30.81
CA LYS A 1160 -17.79 16.02 -29.34
C LYS A 1160 -16.64 15.34 -28.61
N LEU A 1161 -16.17 15.93 -27.52
CA LEU A 1161 -15.08 15.45 -26.69
C LEU A 1161 -15.39 14.06 -26.13
N THR A 1162 -16.67 13.78 -25.83
CA THR A 1162 -17.13 12.45 -25.40
C THR A 1162 -16.80 11.36 -26.40
N ASP A 1163 -16.75 11.68 -27.69
CA ASP A 1163 -16.49 10.73 -28.75
C ASP A 1163 -15.00 10.35 -28.84
N LEU A 1164 -14.11 11.08 -28.14
CA LEU A 1164 -12.70 10.72 -27.98
C LEU A 1164 -12.49 9.65 -26.90
N ILE A 1165 -13.42 9.53 -25.95
CA ILE A 1165 -13.17 8.76 -24.72
C ILE A 1165 -12.97 7.27 -25.04
N GLY A 1166 -11.80 6.74 -24.69
CA GLY A 1166 -11.40 5.36 -24.98
C GLY A 1166 -11.06 5.08 -26.45
N ARG A 1167 -10.93 6.09 -27.32
CA ARG A 1167 -10.57 5.95 -28.74
C ARG A 1167 -9.06 5.84 -28.97
N THR A 1168 -8.45 4.79 -28.42
CA THR A 1168 -7.00 4.57 -28.55
C THR A 1168 -6.54 4.32 -29.98
N ASP A 1169 -7.48 3.99 -30.88
CA ASP A 1169 -7.26 3.92 -32.32
C ASP A 1169 -6.80 5.24 -32.94
N LEU A 1170 -6.98 6.38 -32.26
CA LEU A 1170 -6.52 7.71 -32.69
C LEU A 1170 -5.06 8.02 -32.27
N LEU A 1171 -4.39 7.11 -31.58
CA LEU A 1171 -3.00 7.25 -31.16
C LEU A 1171 -2.07 6.29 -31.91
N ASN A 1172 -0.85 6.74 -32.15
CA ASN A 1172 0.29 5.94 -32.59
C ASN A 1172 1.41 6.03 -31.56
N LEU A 1173 2.09 4.90 -31.34
CA LEU A 1173 3.34 4.86 -30.58
C LEU A 1173 4.50 5.31 -31.47
N THR A 1174 5.33 6.21 -30.98
CA THR A 1174 6.61 6.56 -31.61
C THR A 1174 7.77 5.91 -30.87
N LEU A 1175 8.85 5.64 -31.62
CA LEU A 1175 10.11 5.21 -31.02
C LEU A 1175 10.75 6.40 -30.28
N GLY A 1176 11.38 6.10 -29.15
CA GLY A 1176 12.18 7.08 -28.42
C GLY A 1176 13.47 7.46 -29.15
N ASP A 1177 14.10 8.53 -28.68
CA ASP A 1177 15.37 9.03 -29.22
C ASP A 1177 16.61 8.35 -28.62
N SER A 1178 16.47 7.75 -27.43
CA SER A 1178 17.54 7.04 -26.73
C SER A 1178 17.31 5.53 -26.69
N ALA A 1179 18.38 4.73 -26.53
CA ALA A 1179 18.28 3.28 -26.42
C ALA A 1179 17.33 2.82 -25.29
N LYS A 1180 17.33 3.55 -24.16
CA LYS A 1180 16.42 3.31 -23.04
C LYS A 1180 14.95 3.58 -23.43
N GLN A 1181 14.69 4.73 -24.08
CA GLN A 1181 13.35 5.11 -24.52
C GLN A 1181 12.82 4.16 -25.61
N SER A 1182 13.65 3.77 -26.58
CA SER A 1182 13.26 2.83 -27.65
C SER A 1182 12.96 1.42 -27.16
N SER A 1183 13.35 1.09 -25.93
CA SER A 1183 13.05 -0.20 -25.30
C SER A 1183 11.74 -0.20 -24.50
N LEU A 1184 11.06 0.95 -24.41
CA LEU A 1184 9.78 1.06 -23.70
C LEU A 1184 8.66 0.34 -24.43
N ASP A 1185 7.89 -0.44 -23.68
CA ASP A 1185 6.61 -0.97 -24.13
C ASP A 1185 5.46 -0.20 -23.47
N LEU A 1186 4.79 0.66 -24.26
CA LEU A 1186 3.61 1.42 -23.84
C LEU A 1186 2.29 0.78 -24.30
N SER A 1187 2.34 -0.39 -24.93
CA SER A 1187 1.13 -1.08 -25.39
C SER A 1187 0.11 -1.39 -24.27
N PRO A 1188 0.51 -1.68 -23.00
CA PRO A 1188 -0.45 -1.91 -21.92
C PRO A 1188 -1.37 -0.72 -21.64
N ILE A 1189 -0.86 0.53 -21.77
CA ILE A 1189 -1.66 1.75 -21.58
C ILE A 1189 -2.79 1.81 -22.63
N LEU A 1190 -2.46 1.54 -23.90
CA LEU A 1190 -3.43 1.61 -25.00
C LEU A 1190 -4.45 0.45 -24.96
N GLN A 1191 -4.01 -0.74 -24.52
CA GLN A 1191 -4.90 -1.90 -24.35
C GLN A 1191 -5.92 -1.64 -23.23
N SER A 1192 -5.46 -1.13 -22.08
CA SER A 1192 -6.31 -0.81 -20.92
C SER A 1192 -7.35 0.26 -21.24
N ALA A 1193 -6.92 1.35 -21.90
CA ALA A 1193 -7.84 2.40 -22.33
C ALA A 1193 -8.87 1.91 -23.36
N LYS A 1194 -8.54 0.93 -24.22
CA LYS A 1194 -9.50 0.33 -25.16
C LYS A 1194 -10.59 -0.43 -24.42
N GLY A 1195 -10.23 -1.24 -23.42
CA GLY A 1195 -11.16 -2.04 -22.60
C GLY A 1195 -12.10 -2.96 -23.42
N PRO A 1196 -13.13 -3.55 -22.78
CA PRO A 1196 -14.11 -4.43 -23.44
C PRO A 1196 -15.11 -3.66 -24.34
N ASP A 1197 -15.28 -4.10 -25.60
CA ASP A 1197 -16.03 -3.37 -26.64
C ASP A 1197 -17.54 -3.19 -26.35
N ASP A 1198 -18.14 -4.06 -25.53
CA ASP A 1198 -19.58 -4.09 -25.20
C ASP A 1198 -19.96 -3.24 -23.97
N LYS A 1199 -19.01 -2.58 -23.32
CA LYS A 1199 -19.22 -1.81 -22.07
C LYS A 1199 -19.21 -0.30 -22.28
N PRO A 1200 -20.00 0.47 -21.49
CA PRO A 1200 -19.98 1.93 -21.53
C PRO A 1200 -18.58 2.50 -21.34
N ARG A 1201 -18.24 3.57 -22.08
CA ARG A 1201 -16.93 4.25 -21.98
C ARG A 1201 -16.95 5.47 -21.07
N PHE A 1202 -18.12 6.05 -20.86
CA PHE A 1202 -18.34 7.27 -20.07
C PHE A 1202 -19.78 7.29 -19.55
N ILE A 1203 -20.08 8.22 -18.65
CA ILE A 1203 -21.42 8.39 -18.10
C ILE A 1203 -22.36 9.06 -19.10
N VAL A 1204 -23.58 8.53 -19.21
CA VAL A 1204 -24.65 9.15 -20.02
C VAL A 1204 -25.63 9.78 -19.03
N TRP A 1205 -25.45 11.07 -18.74
CA TRP A 1205 -26.42 11.86 -17.97
C TRP A 1205 -27.58 12.33 -18.85
#